data_AF-A0A6A7BRP8-F1
#
_entry.id   AF-A0A6A7BRP8-F1
#
_cell.length_a   1.000
_cell.length_b   1.000
_cell.length_c   1.000
_cell.angle_alpha   90.00
_cell.angle_beta   90.00
_cell.angle_gamma   90.00
#
_symmetry.space_group_name_H-M   'P 1'
#
loop_
_entity.id
_entity.type
_entity.pdbx_description
1 polymer ?
#
loop_
_entity_poly.entity_id
_entity_poly.type
_entity_poly.pdbx_seq_one_letter_code
_entity_poly.pdbx_strand_id
1 'polypeptide(L)'
;MAGKLISIILSCLVDSVFGDGPQQYQPYQPYGSSRHPWPSHHSFEPHTLHTRPWPSYHGPPSHTETSTGGTYSLTSTGSPELSSSATTFPTASSTGSIIAVCTKNPTAQHLSDPPYEDYFYSDCHVANQVVVTSPLSDSNLTVIGPRLLVAWPAGASGVVAFFAPQNGINGTLSIGLVGNSSQSLSGVYLPTNSSSLSGNPFVGVNTLVHFNSSAKLTVAILGSIRTIRDFTEGPSLLRPEIQDANHVSRVGAGGAMISRLWLDNITTSYMAFIPTNGSAITINNGTLELKAGTYNFTAAFDYPQLTQLDASSVLNNQSQNLISQYPDQTTSLSFLSYAQKLTTGAWRFLTYFARDSMISLALLQPVLSEGDGGAVEAVISAVLERINRTDGSICHEETIGDYATWLNLQNNVTSTAPGCSYIMVDTDYYLMPAMQHYFLDTAIGRSRIDKFFATKSTLDFGNAGLTYAELARINAEKIVKLTGPFAQADGQVESNLIHLKDGIPVGNWRDSTYGLGGGRIPYDVNTALVPAALRAIAALSADGFSPEHPEWNETAARNAKVWEDETLKFFKVTVPEAEAKELVTSYASGRNFTSHASDITSDVVYHAVALDGNNGQTTVKVMNTDDCFRHFMLNTTNQEQLTDFVNSTAN
;
A
#
# COMPACT_ATOMS: atom_id res chain seq x y z
N MET A 1 9.11 -1.54 -29.09
CA MET A 1 8.12 -0.78 -28.29
C MET A 1 7.88 -1.43 -26.93
N ALA A 2 7.56 -2.72 -26.85
CA ALA A 2 7.38 -3.43 -25.58
C ALA A 2 8.52 -3.17 -24.57
N GLY A 3 9.79 -3.38 -24.94
CA GLY A 3 10.92 -3.13 -24.02
C GLY A 3 11.07 -1.68 -23.51
N LYS A 4 10.62 -0.67 -24.28
CA LYS A 4 10.62 0.75 -23.84
C LYS A 4 9.44 1.07 -22.93
N LEU A 5 8.26 0.51 -23.22
CA LEU A 5 7.07 0.67 -22.39
C LEU A 5 7.25 -0.08 -21.05
N ILE A 6 7.83 -1.27 -21.09
CA ILE A 6 8.24 -2.06 -19.92
C ILE A 6 9.29 -1.29 -19.10
N SER A 7 10.30 -0.69 -19.74
CA SER A 7 11.25 0.18 -19.04
C SER A 7 10.56 1.39 -18.40
N ILE A 8 9.58 2.03 -19.05
CA ILE A 8 8.85 3.17 -18.47
C ILE A 8 7.96 2.72 -17.31
N ILE A 9 7.21 1.63 -17.45
CA ILE A 9 6.34 1.10 -16.39
C ILE A 9 7.17 0.62 -15.20
N LEU A 10 8.28 -0.09 -15.44
CA LEU A 10 9.22 -0.48 -14.40
C LEU A 10 9.92 0.74 -13.78
N SER A 11 10.24 1.78 -14.55
CA SER A 11 10.78 3.04 -14.03
C SER A 11 9.76 3.82 -13.20
N CYS A 12 8.47 3.82 -13.55
CA CYS A 12 7.41 4.43 -12.74
C CYS A 12 7.11 3.60 -11.48
N LEU A 13 7.21 2.27 -11.55
CA LEU A 13 7.17 1.39 -10.37
C LEU A 13 8.37 1.65 -9.46
N VAL A 14 9.54 1.89 -10.04
CA VAL A 14 10.73 2.37 -9.32
C VAL A 14 10.37 3.72 -8.67
N ASP A 15 9.96 4.75 -9.40
CA ASP A 15 9.66 6.07 -8.82
C ASP A 15 8.54 6.06 -7.75
N SER A 16 7.53 5.18 -7.84
CA SER A 16 6.49 5.00 -6.82
C SER A 16 6.97 4.21 -5.59
N VAL A 17 7.97 3.34 -5.76
CA VAL A 17 8.70 2.65 -4.70
C VAL A 17 9.61 3.61 -3.92
N PHE A 18 10.09 4.72 -4.54
CA PHE A 18 11.14 5.60 -3.99
C PHE A 18 10.70 7.01 -3.55
N GLY A 19 9.43 7.39 -3.72
CA GLY A 19 8.99 8.76 -3.43
C GLY A 19 8.94 9.15 -1.94
N ASP A 20 10.04 9.13 -1.19
CA ASP A 20 10.13 9.52 0.24
C ASP A 20 9.98 11.03 0.50
N GLY A 21 9.53 11.80 -0.50
CA GLY A 21 9.08 13.18 -0.33
C GLY A 21 7.79 13.28 0.51
N PRO A 22 7.50 14.46 1.10
CA PRO A 22 6.29 14.68 1.87
C PRO A 22 5.06 14.63 0.95
N GLN A 23 4.44 13.46 0.83
CA GLN A 23 3.05 13.36 0.39
C GLN A 23 2.14 13.66 1.57
N GLN A 24 1.06 14.42 1.34
CA GLN A 24 0.04 14.64 2.36
C GLN A 24 -0.66 13.32 2.68
N TYR A 25 -0.18 12.63 3.71
CA TYR A 25 -0.87 11.52 4.32
C TYR A 25 -2.09 12.05 5.09
N GLN A 26 -3.29 11.66 4.65
CA GLN A 26 -4.52 11.80 5.43
C GLN A 26 -4.73 10.47 6.16
N PRO A 27 -4.54 10.39 7.50
CA PRO A 27 -4.82 9.16 8.23
C PRO A 27 -6.29 8.79 8.06
N TYR A 28 -6.55 7.56 7.60
CA TYR A 28 -7.90 7.01 7.60
C TYR A 28 -8.32 6.73 9.05
N GLN A 29 -9.22 7.57 9.57
CA GLN A 29 -10.00 7.28 10.76
C GLN A 29 -11.18 6.41 10.35
N PRO A 30 -11.43 5.23 10.96
CA PRO A 30 -12.68 4.52 10.74
C PRO A 30 -13.82 5.41 11.25
N TYR A 31 -14.67 5.89 10.33
CA TYR A 31 -15.82 6.70 10.68
C TYR A 31 -16.84 5.85 11.45
N GLY A 32 -16.86 6.02 12.78
CA GLY A 32 -17.98 5.64 13.62
C GLY A 32 -19.20 6.50 13.32
N SER A 33 -20.35 5.86 13.23
CA SER A 33 -21.65 6.50 12.98
C SER A 33 -22.03 7.47 14.11
N SER A 34 -21.75 8.76 13.93
CA SER A 34 -22.45 9.81 14.68
C SER A 34 -22.66 11.05 13.82
N ARG A 35 -23.93 11.36 13.56
CA ARG A 35 -24.39 12.58 12.90
C ARG A 35 -24.36 13.72 13.91
N HIS A 36 -23.63 14.81 13.65
CA HIS A 36 -24.00 16.14 14.12
C HIS A 36 -23.57 17.25 13.15
N PRO A 37 -24.33 18.36 13.05
CA PRO A 37 -24.30 19.26 11.92
C PRO A 37 -23.28 20.41 12.07
N TRP A 38 -22.79 20.90 10.93
CA TRP A 38 -21.91 22.07 10.78
C TRP A 38 -22.66 23.38 11.08
N PRO A 39 -22.03 24.39 11.72
CA PRO A 39 -22.45 25.78 11.63
C PRO A 39 -21.75 26.52 10.48
N SER A 40 -22.50 27.47 9.94
CA SER A 40 -22.25 28.28 8.76
C SER A 40 -21.44 29.56 9.02
N HIS A 41 -20.89 30.09 7.92
CA HIS A 41 -20.33 31.44 7.70
C HIS A 41 -19.00 31.81 8.35
N HIS A 42 -17.96 32.00 7.51
CA HIS A 42 -17.22 33.27 7.45
C HIS A 42 -16.50 33.45 6.11
N SER A 43 -16.61 34.66 5.58
CA SER A 43 -15.98 35.23 4.39
C SER A 43 -14.45 35.30 4.50
N PHE A 44 -13.74 34.95 3.42
CA PHE A 44 -12.28 35.06 3.31
C PHE A 44 -11.86 36.31 2.51
N GLU A 45 -11.02 37.13 3.11
CA GLU A 45 -10.05 38.01 2.43
C GLU A 45 -8.62 37.62 2.86
N PRO A 46 -7.58 37.94 2.07
CA PRO A 46 -6.34 37.18 2.03
C PRO A 46 -5.31 37.69 3.03
N HIS A 47 -4.74 36.80 3.85
CA HIS A 47 -3.57 37.12 4.68
C HIS A 47 -2.37 36.20 4.39
N THR A 48 -1.32 36.89 3.94
CA THR A 48 0.11 36.63 4.09
C THR A 48 0.51 35.70 5.24
N LEU A 49 1.30 34.67 4.90
CA LEU A 49 1.99 33.76 5.82
C LEU A 49 2.97 34.52 6.73
N HIS A 50 2.64 34.59 8.02
CA HIS A 50 3.61 34.78 9.09
C HIS A 50 3.67 33.53 9.96
N THR A 51 4.82 32.88 9.95
CA THR A 51 5.21 31.81 10.87
C THR A 51 5.36 32.38 12.28
N ARG A 52 4.66 31.80 13.26
CA ARG A 52 4.92 32.00 14.69
C ARG A 52 5.46 30.71 15.31
N PRO A 53 6.52 30.77 16.12
CA PRO A 53 7.04 29.61 16.85
C PRO A 53 6.13 29.30 18.06
N TRP A 54 5.89 28.01 18.32
CA TRP A 54 5.18 27.56 19.52
C TRP A 54 6.13 27.45 20.72
N PRO A 55 5.68 27.75 21.95
CA PRO A 55 6.55 27.89 23.11
C PRO A 55 6.77 26.58 23.88
N SER A 56 7.92 26.55 24.57
CA SER A 56 8.36 25.56 25.54
C SER A 56 7.36 25.31 26.67
N TYR A 57 7.08 24.03 26.95
CA TYR A 57 6.19 23.60 28.01
C TYR A 57 6.92 23.56 29.37
N HIS A 58 6.50 24.42 30.30
CA HIS A 58 6.74 24.28 31.73
C HIS A 58 5.57 23.48 32.35
N GLY A 59 5.89 22.49 33.19
CA GLY A 59 4.89 21.63 33.85
C GLY A 59 4.03 22.39 34.87
N PRO A 60 2.79 21.95 35.15
CA PRO A 60 1.95 22.56 36.16
C PRO A 60 2.15 21.97 37.57
N PRO A 61 1.78 22.71 38.63
CA PRO A 61 2.18 22.46 40.01
C PRO A 61 1.19 21.60 40.81
N SER A 62 1.68 21.17 41.97
CA SER A 62 1.02 20.44 43.05
C SER A 62 -0.29 21.07 43.53
N HIS A 63 -1.34 20.25 43.63
CA HIS A 63 -2.51 20.52 44.47
C HIS A 63 -2.72 19.36 45.47
N THR A 64 -2.66 19.72 46.74
CA THR A 64 -3.06 18.95 47.91
C THR A 64 -4.57 19.06 48.10
N GLU A 65 -5.28 17.93 48.15
CA GLU A 65 -6.59 17.84 48.81
C GLU A 65 -6.69 16.56 49.65
N THR A 66 -7.00 16.78 50.93
CA THR A 66 -7.34 15.81 51.96
C THR A 66 -8.85 15.57 51.96
N SER A 67 -9.32 14.31 51.95
CA SER A 67 -10.33 13.83 52.91
C SER A 67 -10.61 12.32 52.82
N THR A 68 -10.36 11.64 53.94
CA THR A 68 -11.22 10.64 54.62
C THR A 68 -11.77 9.41 53.87
N GLY A 69 -11.26 8.24 54.26
CA GLY A 69 -12.03 7.29 55.09
C GLY A 69 -12.95 6.29 54.38
N GLY A 70 -12.47 5.06 54.20
CA GLY A 70 -13.29 3.92 53.79
C GLY A 70 -12.51 2.61 53.85
N THR A 71 -12.39 2.04 55.05
CA THR A 71 -11.81 0.72 55.32
C THR A 71 -12.67 -0.41 54.77
N TYR A 72 -12.09 -1.28 53.94
CA TYR A 72 -12.50 -2.68 53.80
C TYR A 72 -11.26 -3.57 53.76
N SER A 73 -11.10 -4.39 54.80
CA SER A 73 -10.08 -5.43 54.90
C SER A 73 -10.54 -6.70 54.20
N LEU A 74 -9.69 -7.25 53.31
CA LEU A 74 -9.68 -8.67 52.98
C LEU A 74 -8.23 -9.16 52.95
N THR A 75 -7.95 -10.09 53.85
CA THR A 75 -6.72 -10.87 54.02
C THR A 75 -6.58 -11.94 52.94
N SER A 76 -5.39 -12.10 52.35
CA SER A 76 -4.92 -13.29 51.60
C SER A 76 -3.48 -13.04 51.11
N THR A 77 -2.46 -13.38 51.91
CA THR A 77 -1.55 -14.54 51.74
C THR A 77 -0.63 -14.51 50.51
N GLY A 78 0.68 -14.41 50.78
CA GLY A 78 1.73 -15.14 50.07
C GLY A 78 2.27 -14.54 48.77
N SER A 79 3.31 -13.72 48.90
CA SER A 79 4.28 -13.50 47.81
C SER A 79 5.10 -14.76 47.57
N PRO A 80 5.36 -15.16 46.31
CA PRO A 80 6.60 -15.83 45.96
C PRO A 80 7.49 -14.86 45.18
N GLU A 81 8.68 -14.62 45.72
CA GLU A 81 9.82 -14.12 44.97
C GLU A 81 10.04 -15.02 43.75
N LEU A 82 9.88 -14.48 42.54
CA LEU A 82 10.36 -15.13 41.32
C LEU A 82 11.78 -14.62 41.04
N SER A 83 12.73 -15.49 41.36
CA SER A 83 14.14 -15.37 41.03
C SER A 83 14.36 -15.11 39.55
N SER A 84 15.19 -14.12 39.24
CA SER A 84 15.75 -13.82 37.92
C SER A 84 16.53 -15.01 37.38
N SER A 85 15.91 -15.79 36.48
CA SER A 85 16.62 -16.76 35.64
C SER A 85 17.08 -16.04 34.36
N ALA A 86 18.38 -15.80 34.25
CA ALA A 86 19.02 -15.37 33.02
C ALA A 86 18.83 -16.45 31.95
N THR A 87 18.04 -16.16 30.92
CA THR A 87 17.87 -17.03 29.75
C THR A 87 19.11 -16.93 28.86
N THR A 88 20.06 -17.83 29.06
CA THR A 88 21.15 -18.11 28.11
C THR A 88 20.60 -18.91 26.93
N PHE A 89 20.65 -18.34 25.72
CA PHE A 89 20.45 -19.11 24.49
C PHE A 89 21.72 -19.94 24.19
N PRO A 90 21.58 -21.22 23.78
CA PRO A 90 22.72 -22.09 23.55
C PRO A 90 23.42 -21.76 22.24
N THR A 91 24.75 -21.68 22.29
CA THR A 91 25.62 -21.85 21.12
C THR A 91 25.41 -23.24 20.54
N ALA A 92 25.17 -23.32 19.23
CA ALA A 92 24.82 -24.54 18.51
C ALA A 92 25.79 -25.71 18.78
N SER A 93 25.24 -26.84 19.22
CA SER A 93 25.86 -28.15 19.14
C SER A 93 24.88 -29.10 18.45
N SER A 94 25.42 -29.87 17.52
CA SER A 94 24.76 -30.63 16.48
C SER A 94 23.99 -31.86 16.97
N THR A 95 22.69 -31.93 16.66
CA THR A 95 22.00 -33.20 16.35
C THR A 95 20.74 -32.96 15.50
N GLY A 96 20.82 -33.33 14.21
CA GLY A 96 19.75 -34.01 13.46
C GLY A 96 18.35 -33.38 13.40
N SER A 97 18.22 -32.15 12.94
CA SER A 97 17.04 -31.71 12.20
C SER A 97 17.51 -31.22 10.84
N ILE A 98 16.89 -31.68 9.76
CA ILE A 98 17.23 -31.26 8.40
C ILE A 98 16.82 -29.78 8.31
N ILE A 99 17.76 -28.88 8.62
CA ILE A 99 17.58 -27.45 8.39
C ILE A 99 17.20 -27.32 6.91
N ALA A 100 16.10 -26.65 6.59
CA ALA A 100 15.79 -26.30 5.21
C ALA A 100 16.94 -25.39 4.73
N VAL A 101 17.90 -25.97 4.02
CA VAL A 101 19.01 -25.20 3.47
C VAL A 101 18.50 -24.56 2.19
N CYS A 102 18.60 -23.23 2.09
CA CYS A 102 18.30 -22.57 0.83
C CYS A 102 19.17 -23.14 -0.28
N THR A 103 18.53 -23.68 -1.32
CA THR A 103 19.20 -24.31 -2.46
C THR A 103 19.64 -23.28 -3.51
N LYS A 104 19.04 -22.08 -3.49
CA LYS A 104 19.38 -20.94 -4.32
C LYS A 104 20.15 -19.90 -3.49
N ASN A 105 21.05 -19.17 -4.16
CA ASN A 105 21.67 -18.00 -3.57
C ASN A 105 20.62 -16.93 -3.24
N PRO A 106 20.81 -16.14 -2.17
CA PRO A 106 19.92 -15.03 -1.88
C PRO A 106 19.99 -13.98 -2.99
N THR A 107 18.88 -13.27 -3.17
CA THR A 107 18.81 -12.09 -4.04
C THR A 107 19.02 -10.85 -3.19
N ALA A 108 19.88 -9.94 -3.65
CA ALA A 108 20.13 -8.66 -2.99
C ALA A 108 20.17 -7.54 -4.03
N GLN A 109 19.63 -6.38 -3.65
CA GLN A 109 19.65 -5.16 -4.46
C GLN A 109 19.87 -3.96 -3.55
N HIS A 110 20.61 -2.97 -4.03
CA HIS A 110 20.83 -1.71 -3.33
C HIS A 110 20.49 -0.56 -4.26
N LEU A 111 19.61 0.32 -3.82
CA LEU A 111 19.22 1.53 -4.51
C LEU A 111 19.53 2.71 -3.59
N SER A 112 20.17 3.75 -4.13
CA SER A 112 20.65 4.90 -3.37
C SER A 112 19.96 6.15 -3.89
N ASP A 113 19.22 6.83 -3.02
CA ASP A 113 18.66 8.15 -3.22
C ASP A 113 18.86 8.99 -1.93
N PRO A 114 20.10 9.47 -1.66
CA PRO A 114 20.43 10.14 -0.42
C PRO A 114 19.45 11.29 -0.12
N PRO A 115 18.91 11.38 1.12
CA PRO A 115 19.41 10.79 2.36
C PRO A 115 19.03 9.33 2.63
N TYR A 116 18.38 8.65 1.69
CA TYR A 116 17.88 7.28 1.82
C TYR A 116 18.76 6.27 1.09
N GLU A 117 19.06 5.17 1.78
CA GLU A 117 19.75 4.01 1.22
C GLU A 117 18.86 2.78 1.41
N ASP A 118 18.41 2.21 0.30
CA ASP A 118 17.43 1.12 0.24
C ASP A 118 18.10 -0.19 -0.14
N TYR A 119 18.07 -1.16 0.78
CA TYR A 119 18.64 -2.49 0.59
C TYR A 119 17.54 -3.54 0.60
N PHE A 120 17.42 -4.29 -0.47
CA PHE A 120 16.49 -5.41 -0.59
C PHE A 120 17.25 -6.71 -0.42
N TYR A 121 16.69 -7.64 0.34
CA TYR A 121 17.23 -8.99 0.53
C TYR A 121 16.11 -10.01 0.53
N SER A 122 16.27 -11.07 -0.24
CA SER A 122 15.39 -12.24 -0.13
C SER A 122 16.13 -13.57 -0.30
N ASP A 123 15.65 -14.57 0.42
CA ASP A 123 16.06 -15.96 0.28
C ASP A 123 14.83 -16.88 0.35
N CYS A 124 15.06 -18.18 0.54
CA CYS A 124 13.98 -19.16 0.59
C CYS A 124 13.10 -19.08 1.86
N HIS A 125 13.51 -18.29 2.86
CA HIS A 125 12.81 -18.13 4.14
C HIS A 125 12.13 -16.77 4.28
N VAL A 126 12.70 -15.70 3.72
CA VAL A 126 12.23 -14.33 3.97
C VAL A 126 12.53 -13.37 2.83
N ALA A 127 11.70 -12.35 2.68
CA ALA A 127 11.98 -11.14 1.90
C ALA A 127 11.92 -9.92 2.83
N ASN A 128 12.87 -8.99 2.67
CA ASN A 128 13.03 -7.83 3.55
C ASN A 128 13.53 -6.63 2.75
N GLN A 129 13.08 -5.44 3.14
CA GLN A 129 13.70 -4.17 2.76
C GLN A 129 14.30 -3.52 4.00
N VAL A 130 15.52 -3.02 3.90
CA VAL A 130 16.21 -2.25 4.92
C VAL A 130 16.43 -0.84 4.40
N VAL A 131 15.90 0.16 5.10
CA VAL A 131 16.09 1.57 4.74
C VAL A 131 16.97 2.22 5.79
N VAL A 132 18.09 2.77 5.35
CA VAL A 132 18.99 3.57 6.18
C VAL A 132 18.84 5.02 5.77
N THR A 133 18.45 5.86 6.72
CA THR A 133 18.36 7.31 6.50
C THR A 133 19.45 8.01 7.28
N SER A 134 20.24 8.84 6.60
CA SER A 134 21.27 9.68 7.21
C SER A 134 21.15 11.12 6.70
N PRO A 135 21.11 12.13 7.59
CA PRO A 135 21.04 13.51 7.16
C PRO A 135 22.22 13.93 6.27
N LEU A 136 21.91 14.63 5.19
CA LEU A 136 22.88 15.37 4.36
C LEU A 136 23.10 16.77 4.93
N SER A 137 24.14 17.46 4.43
CA SER A 137 24.48 18.82 4.88
C SER A 137 23.39 19.86 4.66
N ASP A 138 22.52 19.64 3.67
CA ASP A 138 21.39 20.49 3.27
C ASP A 138 20.03 19.88 3.65
N SER A 139 20.02 18.76 4.37
CA SER A 139 18.79 18.13 4.83
C SER A 139 18.03 19.04 5.79
N ASN A 140 16.69 19.08 5.62
CA ASN A 140 15.83 19.66 6.63
C ASN A 140 15.77 18.73 7.85
N LEU A 141 16.53 19.06 8.90
CA LEU A 141 16.69 18.24 10.10
C LEU A 141 15.43 18.14 10.97
N THR A 142 14.34 18.86 10.64
CA THR A 142 13.03 18.65 11.26
C THR A 142 12.27 17.48 10.63
N VAL A 143 12.69 17.02 9.45
CA VAL A 143 12.08 15.95 8.67
C VAL A 143 13.03 14.75 8.57
N ILE A 144 14.31 15.03 8.28
CA ILE A 144 15.34 14.01 8.07
C ILE A 144 16.17 13.83 9.32
N GLY A 145 16.14 12.62 9.87
CA GLY A 145 16.95 12.19 11.00
C GLY A 145 17.53 10.79 10.79
N PRO A 146 18.56 10.40 11.56
CA PRO A 146 19.15 9.07 11.49
C PRO A 146 18.12 7.99 11.85
N ARG A 147 17.81 7.12 10.89
CA ARG A 147 16.77 6.08 11.01
C ARG A 147 17.21 4.77 10.37
N LEU A 148 17.02 3.66 11.08
CA LEU A 148 17.20 2.30 10.55
C LEU A 148 15.84 1.59 10.55
N LEU A 149 15.33 1.24 9.38
CA LEU A 149 14.05 0.57 9.19
C LEU A 149 14.26 -0.80 8.54
N VAL A 150 13.54 -1.82 9.00
CA VAL A 150 13.40 -3.11 8.33
C VAL A 150 11.92 -3.38 8.10
N ALA A 151 11.55 -3.69 6.87
CA ALA A 151 10.19 -4.00 6.46
C ALA A 151 10.10 -5.43 5.92
N TRP A 152 9.01 -6.10 6.29
CA TRP A 152 8.64 -7.44 5.86
C TRP A 152 7.27 -7.41 5.16
N PRO A 153 7.15 -7.98 3.96
CA PRO A 153 5.86 -8.11 3.27
C PRO A 153 4.85 -8.96 4.04
N ALA A 154 5.34 -9.97 4.76
CA ALA A 154 4.50 -10.81 5.59
C ALA A 154 3.91 -10.00 6.76
N GLY A 155 2.58 -10.01 6.86
CA GLY A 155 1.83 -9.24 7.86
C GLY A 155 1.86 -7.71 7.66
N ALA A 156 2.45 -7.21 6.56
CA ALA A 156 2.74 -5.78 6.37
C ALA A 156 3.46 -5.21 7.60
N SER A 157 4.60 -5.80 7.93
CA SER A 157 5.23 -5.71 9.25
C SER A 157 6.61 -5.09 9.17
N GLY A 158 7.14 -4.61 10.29
CA GLY A 158 8.48 -4.04 10.32
C GLY A 158 8.94 -3.64 11.70
N VAL A 159 10.20 -3.21 11.76
CA VAL A 159 10.80 -2.54 12.90
C VAL A 159 11.50 -1.28 12.44
N VAL A 160 11.48 -0.23 13.26
CA VAL A 160 12.24 1.00 13.01
C VAL A 160 12.87 1.51 14.29
N ALA A 161 14.12 1.99 14.17
CA ALA A 161 14.84 2.69 15.21
C ALA A 161 15.22 4.10 14.74
N PHE A 162 14.83 5.10 15.52
CA PHE A 162 15.24 6.50 15.34
C PHE A 162 16.37 6.83 16.31
N PHE A 163 17.36 7.57 15.85
CA PHE A 163 18.53 7.92 16.65
C PHE A 163 18.77 9.43 16.71
N ALA A 164 19.25 9.88 17.86
CA ALA A 164 19.76 11.23 18.06
C ALA A 164 21.26 11.20 18.42
N PRO A 165 22.04 12.20 17.99
CA PRO A 165 23.44 12.30 18.38
C PRO A 165 23.57 12.62 19.88
N GLN A 166 24.42 11.88 20.61
CA GLN A 166 24.64 12.14 22.04
C GLN A 166 25.39 13.45 22.32
N ASN A 167 26.08 14.02 21.33
CA ASN A 167 26.71 15.32 21.45
C ASN A 167 25.71 16.49 21.44
N GLY A 168 24.42 16.23 21.17
CA GLY A 168 23.34 17.21 21.14
C GLY A 168 23.27 18.08 19.87
N ILE A 169 24.13 17.84 18.87
CA ILE A 169 24.22 18.64 17.64
C ILE A 169 23.52 17.88 16.51
N ASN A 170 22.30 18.29 16.14
CA ASN A 170 21.54 17.68 15.03
C ASN A 170 22.35 17.67 13.73
N GLY A 171 22.17 16.62 12.92
CA GLY A 171 22.89 16.43 11.65
C GLY A 171 24.32 15.90 11.79
N THR A 172 24.87 15.76 13.01
CA THR A 172 26.23 15.21 13.20
C THR A 172 26.30 13.69 13.23
N LEU A 173 25.19 13.03 13.49
CA LEU A 173 25.10 11.57 13.47
C LEU A 173 24.75 11.08 12.07
N SER A 174 25.60 10.23 11.51
CA SER A 174 25.33 9.43 10.31
C SER A 174 25.40 7.95 10.65
N ILE A 175 24.50 7.20 10.03
CA ILE A 175 24.43 5.74 10.06
C ILE A 175 24.54 5.17 8.65
N GLY A 176 25.18 4.02 8.52
CA GLY A 176 25.34 3.34 7.23
C GLY A 176 25.59 1.86 7.40
N LEU A 177 25.20 1.05 6.42
CA LEU A 177 25.56 -0.36 6.42
C LEU A 177 27.04 -0.53 6.04
N VAL A 178 27.70 -1.50 6.65
CA VAL A 178 29.08 -1.88 6.35
C VAL A 178 29.05 -3.09 5.43
N GLY A 179 29.67 -2.97 4.26
CA GLY A 179 29.71 -4.02 3.25
C GLY A 179 29.77 -3.42 1.86
N ASN A 180 29.75 -4.28 0.84
CA ASN A 180 29.41 -3.86 -0.51
C ASN A 180 27.90 -4.04 -0.72
N SER A 181 27.32 -3.30 -1.67
CA SER A 181 25.89 -3.31 -1.98
C SER A 181 25.28 -4.71 -2.13
N SER A 182 26.05 -5.69 -2.62
CA SER A 182 25.60 -7.07 -2.85
C SER A 182 25.77 -8.02 -1.65
N GLN A 183 26.45 -7.60 -0.57
CA GLN A 183 26.77 -8.45 0.59
C GLN A 183 26.53 -7.76 1.94
N SER A 184 25.95 -6.56 1.95
CA SER A 184 25.64 -5.84 3.20
C SER A 184 24.60 -6.56 4.07
N LEU A 185 23.77 -7.45 3.51
CA LEU A 185 22.69 -8.14 4.21
C LEU A 185 22.88 -9.66 4.18
N SER A 186 22.43 -10.31 5.25
CA SER A 186 22.34 -11.77 5.38
C SER A 186 21.03 -12.17 6.05
N GLY A 187 20.48 -13.32 5.68
CA GLY A 187 19.22 -13.82 6.24
C GLY A 187 19.38 -14.37 7.66
N VAL A 188 18.33 -14.21 8.46
CA VAL A 188 18.17 -14.87 9.76
C VAL A 188 17.15 -15.99 9.58
N TYR A 189 17.48 -17.18 10.07
CA TYR A 189 16.55 -18.29 10.21
C TYR A 189 16.83 -19.01 11.52
N LEU A 190 15.89 -18.94 12.45
CA LEU A 190 15.90 -19.73 13.68
C LEU A 190 14.69 -20.66 13.66
N PRO A 191 14.89 -21.98 13.59
CA PRO A 191 13.79 -22.93 13.52
C PRO A 191 12.90 -22.84 14.76
N THR A 192 11.62 -23.16 14.58
CA THR A 192 10.66 -23.26 15.69
C THR A 192 11.18 -24.23 16.75
N ASN A 193 11.06 -23.84 18.02
CA ASN A 193 11.32 -24.71 19.16
C ASN A 193 10.03 -24.95 19.97
N SER A 194 10.08 -25.87 20.93
CA SER A 194 8.91 -26.25 21.76
C SER A 194 8.32 -25.12 22.62
N SER A 195 9.00 -23.97 22.73
CA SER A 195 8.56 -22.79 23.47
C SER A 195 8.00 -21.68 22.57
N SER A 196 7.96 -21.87 21.24
CA SER A 196 7.34 -20.91 20.32
C SER A 196 5.83 -20.87 20.52
N LEU A 197 5.28 -19.66 20.68
CA LEU A 197 3.84 -19.43 20.78
C LEU A 197 3.15 -19.43 19.41
N SER A 198 3.84 -18.92 18.38
CA SER A 198 3.33 -18.82 17.01
C SER A 198 3.42 -20.15 16.23
N GLY A 199 4.36 -21.03 16.60
CA GLY A 199 4.71 -22.22 15.82
C GLY A 199 5.57 -21.92 14.59
N ASN A 200 5.87 -20.65 14.30
CA ASN A 200 6.67 -20.23 13.16
C ASN A 200 8.16 -20.10 13.51
N PRO A 201 9.07 -20.27 12.54
CA PRO A 201 10.47 -19.92 12.72
C PRO A 201 10.63 -18.40 12.83
N PHE A 202 11.65 -17.94 13.56
CA PHE A 202 12.06 -16.54 13.43
C PHE A 202 12.84 -16.36 12.14
N VAL A 203 12.41 -15.42 11.33
CA VAL A 203 13.09 -15.04 10.09
C VAL A 203 13.34 -13.54 10.05
N GLY A 204 14.31 -13.11 9.26
CA GLY A 204 14.62 -11.68 9.13
C GLY A 204 15.99 -11.42 8.52
N VAL A 205 16.64 -10.35 8.97
CA VAL A 205 17.90 -9.87 8.41
C VAL A 205 18.95 -9.59 9.49
N ASN A 206 20.20 -9.85 9.13
CA ASN A 206 21.40 -9.53 9.88
C ASN A 206 22.37 -8.72 9.02
N THR A 207 22.92 -7.64 9.58
CA THR A 207 23.85 -6.73 8.89
C THR A 207 24.80 -6.05 9.88
N LEU A 208 25.88 -5.47 9.37
CA LEU A 208 26.75 -4.59 10.13
C LEU A 208 26.32 -3.13 9.91
N VAL A 209 26.00 -2.40 10.96
CA VAL A 209 25.68 -0.97 10.90
C VAL A 209 26.78 -0.16 11.58
N HIS A 210 27.24 0.91 10.94
CA HIS A 210 28.24 1.83 11.45
C HIS A 210 27.61 3.16 11.87
N PHE A 211 27.97 3.63 13.06
CA PHE A 211 27.63 4.94 13.60
C PHE A 211 28.90 5.79 13.67
N ASN A 212 28.91 6.95 12.99
CA ASN A 212 30.08 7.83 12.96
C ASN A 212 30.37 8.51 14.33
N SER A 213 29.35 8.60 15.17
CA SER A 213 29.35 9.26 16.48
C SER A 213 28.45 8.50 17.45
N SER A 214 28.55 8.79 18.74
CA SER A 214 27.69 8.15 19.74
C SER A 214 26.22 8.52 19.54
N ALA A 215 25.35 7.53 19.61
CA ALA A 215 23.93 7.62 19.30
C ALA A 215 23.06 7.23 20.49
N LYS A 216 21.92 7.89 20.61
CA LYS A 216 20.83 7.53 21.52
C LYS A 216 19.66 7.02 20.67
N LEU A 217 19.20 5.80 20.89
CA LEU A 217 17.97 5.31 20.28
C LEU A 217 16.78 6.00 20.97
N THR A 218 16.12 6.92 20.27
CA THR A 218 15.07 7.76 20.85
C THR A 218 13.68 7.15 20.74
N VAL A 219 13.40 6.45 19.64
CA VAL A 219 12.10 5.82 19.38
C VAL A 219 12.34 4.48 18.70
N ALA A 220 11.62 3.45 19.16
CA ALA A 220 11.57 2.12 18.56
C ALA A 220 10.12 1.72 18.31
N ILE A 221 9.76 1.40 17.06
CA ILE A 221 8.42 0.91 16.73
C ILE A 221 8.58 -0.47 16.10
N LEU A 222 7.91 -1.47 16.68
CA LEU A 222 7.95 -2.87 16.25
C LEU A 222 6.50 -3.35 16.04
N GLY A 223 6.23 -4.04 14.93
CA GLY A 223 4.89 -4.54 14.61
C GLY A 223 4.53 -4.25 13.16
N SER A 224 3.52 -3.42 12.93
CA SER A 224 3.05 -3.09 11.57
C SER A 224 3.76 -1.89 10.94
N ILE A 225 4.00 -1.97 9.63
CA ILE A 225 4.36 -0.85 8.77
C ILE A 225 3.38 0.31 8.90
N ARG A 226 2.08 0.05 9.04
CA ARG A 226 1.10 1.14 9.12
C ARG A 226 1.28 1.96 10.40
N THR A 227 1.64 1.32 11.51
CA THR A 227 2.04 2.02 12.74
C THR A 227 3.33 2.83 12.54
N ILE A 228 4.30 2.30 11.80
CA ILE A 228 5.55 3.00 11.48
C ILE A 228 5.28 4.25 10.62
N ARG A 229 4.37 4.14 9.64
CA ARG A 229 3.94 5.27 8.79
C ARG A 229 3.17 6.33 9.54
N ASP A 230 2.23 5.92 10.41
CA ASP A 230 1.51 6.84 11.30
C ASP A 230 2.45 7.76 12.10
N PHE A 231 3.63 7.25 12.45
CA PHE A 231 4.68 8.03 13.11
C PHE A 231 5.58 8.81 12.14
N THR A 232 6.05 8.17 11.07
CA THR A 232 7.07 8.72 10.18
C THR A 232 6.50 9.78 9.23
N GLU A 233 5.33 9.51 8.66
CA GLU A 233 4.69 10.31 7.60
C GLU A 233 3.40 10.96 8.06
N GLY A 234 2.73 10.32 9.02
CA GLY A 234 1.56 10.86 9.67
C GLY A 234 1.90 11.96 10.68
N PRO A 235 0.96 12.30 11.57
CA PRO A 235 1.15 13.34 12.56
C PRO A 235 2.01 12.88 13.76
N SER A 236 3.00 12.02 13.52
CA SER A 236 3.89 11.46 14.53
C SER A 236 3.18 10.71 15.66
N LEU A 237 2.21 9.85 15.29
CA LEU A 237 1.39 9.13 16.25
C LEU A 237 2.14 7.92 16.84
N LEU A 238 2.19 7.86 18.17
CA LEU A 238 2.61 6.69 18.94
C LEU A 238 1.39 6.10 19.66
N ARG A 239 1.18 4.79 19.51
CA ARG A 239 0.09 4.06 20.19
C ARG A 239 0.62 3.46 21.49
N PRO A 240 0.11 3.83 22.68
CA PRO A 240 0.58 3.27 23.95
C PRO A 240 0.52 1.74 24.00
N GLU A 241 -0.53 1.14 23.45
CA GLU A 241 -0.71 -0.32 23.39
C GLU A 241 0.37 -1.02 22.55
N ILE A 242 1.03 -0.27 21.67
CA ILE A 242 2.15 -0.76 20.87
C ILE A 242 3.48 -0.43 21.57
N GLN A 243 3.69 0.83 21.95
CA GLN A 243 4.97 1.31 22.47
C GLN A 243 5.31 0.76 23.86
N ASP A 244 4.32 0.67 24.76
CA ASP A 244 4.55 0.27 26.15
C ASP A 244 4.83 -1.24 26.27
N ALA A 245 4.51 -2.01 25.23
CA ALA A 245 4.79 -3.44 25.14
C ALA A 245 6.22 -3.75 24.63
N ASN A 246 7.02 -2.73 24.29
CA ASN A 246 8.43 -2.94 23.97
C ASN A 246 9.20 -3.33 25.24
N HIS A 247 9.86 -4.48 25.17
CA HIS A 247 10.73 -4.99 26.24
C HIS A 247 12.20 -4.86 25.84
N VAL A 248 12.98 -4.17 26.68
CA VAL A 248 14.40 -3.91 26.45
C VAL A 248 15.24 -4.79 27.35
N SER A 249 16.17 -5.54 26.78
CA SER A 249 17.03 -6.47 27.53
C SER A 249 18.48 -6.43 27.07
N ARG A 250 19.39 -6.90 27.93
CA ARG A 250 20.79 -7.14 27.56
C ARG A 250 20.88 -8.49 26.85
N VAL A 251 21.71 -8.56 25.81
CA VAL A 251 22.10 -9.81 25.17
C VAL A 251 23.61 -10.03 25.31
N GLY A 252 24.09 -11.21 24.93
CA GLY A 252 25.51 -11.56 25.03
C GLY A 252 26.45 -10.57 24.33
N ALA A 253 27.75 -10.65 24.64
CA ALA A 253 28.80 -9.80 24.05
C ALA A 253 28.57 -8.28 24.22
N GLY A 254 27.86 -7.87 25.29
CA GLY A 254 27.59 -6.47 25.57
C GLY A 254 26.51 -5.83 24.69
N GLY A 255 25.74 -6.64 23.96
CA GLY A 255 24.64 -6.15 23.14
C GLY A 255 23.36 -5.82 23.93
N ALA A 256 22.40 -5.25 23.24
CA ALA A 256 21.05 -5.00 23.74
C ALA A 256 20.01 -5.35 22.67
N MET A 257 18.81 -5.71 23.12
CA MET A 257 17.68 -6.09 22.27
C MET A 257 16.42 -5.33 22.71
N ILE A 258 15.61 -4.97 21.72
CA ILE A 258 14.23 -4.52 21.91
C ILE A 258 13.34 -5.58 21.26
N SER A 259 12.44 -6.17 22.04
CA SER A 259 11.49 -7.20 21.60
C SER A 259 10.07 -6.82 21.96
N ARG A 260 9.09 -7.26 21.17
CA ARG A 260 7.68 -7.02 21.43
C ARG A 260 6.85 -8.24 21.06
N LEU A 261 6.01 -8.70 21.97
CA LEU A 261 4.89 -9.59 21.70
C LEU A 261 3.77 -8.74 21.08
N TRP A 262 3.26 -9.17 19.92
CA TRP A 262 2.21 -8.49 19.18
C TRP A 262 0.86 -8.60 19.88
N LEU A 263 -0.11 -7.84 19.40
CA LEU A 263 -1.46 -7.82 19.99
C LEU A 263 -2.22 -9.14 19.79
N ASP A 264 -1.77 -10.00 18.87
CA ASP A 264 -2.29 -11.37 18.70
C ASP A 264 -1.85 -12.33 19.82
N ASN A 265 -0.96 -11.87 20.71
CA ASN A 265 -0.45 -12.59 21.87
C ASN A 265 0.33 -13.89 21.53
N ILE A 266 0.76 -14.05 20.27
CA ILE A 266 1.54 -15.22 19.81
C ILE A 266 2.76 -14.84 18.98
N THR A 267 2.70 -13.79 18.16
CA THR A 267 3.80 -13.34 17.31
C THR A 267 4.69 -12.38 18.08
N THR A 268 6.00 -12.56 17.93
CA THR A 268 7.03 -11.72 18.51
C THR A 268 7.92 -11.17 17.41
N SER A 269 8.27 -9.89 17.51
CA SER A 269 9.32 -9.27 16.71
C SER A 269 10.41 -8.71 17.62
N TYR A 270 11.65 -8.69 17.14
CA TYR A 270 12.75 -8.05 17.86
C TYR A 270 13.74 -7.37 16.91
N MET A 271 14.49 -6.43 17.48
CA MET A 271 15.73 -5.93 16.91
C MET A 271 16.84 -5.91 17.97
N ALA A 272 18.06 -6.23 17.58
CA ALA A 272 19.21 -6.34 18.48
C ALA A 272 20.44 -5.66 17.89
N PHE A 273 21.26 -5.08 18.77
CA PHE A 273 22.55 -4.48 18.45
C PHE A 273 23.62 -5.14 19.30
N ILE A 274 24.65 -5.70 18.67
CA ILE A 274 25.80 -6.31 19.34
C ILE A 274 27.08 -5.60 18.88
N PRO A 275 27.85 -4.97 19.78
CA PRO A 275 29.06 -4.23 19.42
C PRO A 275 30.14 -5.18 18.86
N THR A 276 30.75 -4.84 17.72
CA THR A 276 31.83 -5.68 17.15
C THR A 276 33.15 -5.54 17.91
N ASN A 277 33.34 -4.43 18.63
CA ASN A 277 34.54 -4.12 19.41
C ASN A 277 34.42 -4.45 20.91
N GLY A 278 33.32 -5.09 21.33
CA GLY A 278 33.07 -5.45 22.74
C GLY A 278 32.67 -4.28 23.66
N SER A 279 32.45 -3.07 23.14
CA SER A 279 31.97 -1.94 23.95
C SER A 279 30.49 -2.09 24.29
N ALA A 280 30.20 -2.49 25.53
CA ALA A 280 28.83 -2.75 25.96
C ALA A 280 27.89 -1.55 25.74
N ILE A 281 26.69 -1.84 25.25
CA ILE A 281 25.60 -0.87 25.10
C ILE A 281 25.08 -0.50 26.50
N THR A 282 24.89 0.80 26.70
CA THR A 282 24.29 1.31 27.93
C THR A 282 22.78 1.34 27.77
N ILE A 283 22.06 0.85 28.78
CA ILE A 283 20.59 0.89 28.82
C ILE A 283 20.22 1.83 29.96
N ASN A 284 19.59 2.95 29.62
CA ASN A 284 19.21 3.99 30.56
C ASN A 284 17.70 4.22 30.47
N ASN A 285 16.95 3.75 31.48
CA ASN A 285 15.49 3.82 31.51
C ASN A 285 14.83 3.29 30.21
N GLY A 286 15.26 2.12 29.74
CA GLY A 286 14.81 1.52 28.48
C GLY A 286 15.41 2.13 27.21
N THR A 287 16.11 3.25 27.28
CA THR A 287 16.80 3.85 26.12
C THR A 287 18.15 3.20 25.87
N LEU A 288 18.45 2.83 24.63
CA LEU A 288 19.77 2.34 24.22
C LEU A 288 20.72 3.50 23.89
N GLU A 289 21.89 3.48 24.52
CA GLU A 289 22.99 4.41 24.27
C GLU A 289 24.16 3.65 23.64
N LEU A 290 24.41 3.93 22.37
CA LEU A 290 25.45 3.31 21.54
C LEU A 290 26.62 4.28 21.41
N LYS A 291 27.85 3.77 21.57
CA LYS A 291 29.06 4.54 21.26
C LYS A 291 29.27 4.56 19.74
N ALA A 292 30.07 5.51 19.26
CA ALA A 292 30.55 5.47 17.88
C ALA A 292 31.22 4.12 17.58
N GLY A 293 30.96 3.57 16.39
CA GLY A 293 31.50 2.27 15.98
C GLY A 293 30.51 1.41 15.20
N THR A 294 30.88 0.15 15.03
CA THR A 294 30.12 -0.83 14.24
C THR A 294 29.41 -1.83 15.14
N TYR A 295 28.18 -2.16 14.78
CA TYR A 295 27.31 -3.09 15.50
C TYR A 295 26.80 -4.15 14.53
N ASN A 296 26.78 -5.40 14.97
CA ASN A 296 25.97 -6.42 14.34
C ASN A 296 24.51 -6.14 14.71
N PHE A 297 23.72 -5.77 13.71
CA PHE A 297 22.30 -5.50 13.82
C PHE A 297 21.51 -6.68 13.29
N THR A 298 20.55 -7.13 14.07
CA THR A 298 19.63 -8.21 13.71
C THR A 298 18.21 -7.72 13.90
N ALA A 299 17.33 -7.96 12.92
CA ALA A 299 15.89 -7.76 13.06
C ALA A 299 15.17 -9.02 12.58
N ALA A 300 14.24 -9.55 13.38
CA ALA A 300 13.50 -10.76 13.03
C ALA A 300 12.13 -10.84 13.72
N PHE A 301 11.28 -11.71 13.18
CA PHE A 301 9.90 -11.96 13.63
C PHE A 301 9.46 -13.39 13.28
N ASP A 302 8.47 -13.93 14.00
CA ASP A 302 7.92 -15.28 13.81
C ASP A 302 6.46 -15.26 13.31
N TYR A 303 6.30 -14.86 12.05
CA TYR A 303 5.00 -14.74 11.36
C TYR A 303 4.95 -15.62 10.10
N PRO A 304 3.78 -16.07 9.62
CA PRO A 304 3.67 -16.83 8.37
C PRO A 304 4.21 -16.05 7.16
N GLN A 305 5.12 -16.65 6.39
CA GLN A 305 5.81 -15.98 5.28
C GLN A 305 5.05 -16.13 3.95
N LEU A 306 5.25 -15.17 3.05
CA LEU A 306 4.78 -15.23 1.67
C LEU A 306 5.76 -16.01 0.79
N THR A 307 5.26 -16.58 -0.30
CA THR A 307 6.09 -17.30 -1.27
C THR A 307 6.50 -16.35 -2.38
N GLN A 308 7.74 -15.86 -2.35
CA GLN A 308 8.23 -14.92 -3.35
C GLN A 308 8.37 -15.58 -4.73
N LEU A 309 7.99 -14.87 -5.78
CA LEU A 309 8.31 -15.21 -7.15
C LEU A 309 9.65 -14.57 -7.50
N ASP A 310 10.69 -15.40 -7.71
CA ASP A 310 11.97 -14.90 -8.21
C ASP A 310 11.83 -14.31 -9.64
N ALA A 311 12.84 -13.59 -10.12
CA ALA A 311 12.79 -12.94 -11.43
C ALA A 311 12.46 -13.91 -12.59
N SER A 312 12.88 -15.18 -12.49
CA SER A 312 12.56 -16.21 -13.49
C SER A 312 11.13 -16.73 -13.38
N SER A 313 10.54 -16.70 -12.17
CA SER A 313 9.18 -17.17 -11.87
C SER A 313 8.13 -16.09 -12.08
N VAL A 314 8.47 -14.80 -11.93
CA VAL A 314 7.56 -13.68 -12.16
C VAL A 314 7.40 -13.35 -13.65
N LEU A 315 8.40 -13.64 -14.47
CA LEU A 315 8.38 -13.39 -15.91
C LEU A 315 7.95 -14.63 -16.70
N ASN A 316 7.22 -14.42 -17.80
CA ASN A 316 6.95 -15.51 -18.75
C ASN A 316 8.23 -15.96 -19.50
N ASN A 317 8.14 -17.13 -20.14
CA ASN A 317 9.26 -17.75 -20.85
C ASN A 317 9.83 -16.85 -21.97
N GLN A 318 8.98 -16.05 -22.61
CA GLN A 318 9.34 -15.16 -23.71
C GLN A 318 10.11 -13.92 -23.24
N SER A 319 9.98 -13.57 -21.96
CA SER A 319 10.54 -12.34 -21.38
C SER A 319 11.76 -12.57 -20.49
N GLN A 320 12.29 -13.80 -20.44
CA GLN A 320 13.44 -14.15 -19.60
C GLN A 320 14.70 -13.34 -19.92
N ASN A 321 14.84 -12.84 -21.16
CA ASN A 321 15.95 -11.95 -21.54
C ASN A 321 15.94 -10.61 -20.80
N LEU A 322 14.82 -10.20 -20.20
CA LEU A 322 14.74 -8.97 -19.41
C LEU A 322 15.57 -9.05 -18.13
N ILE A 323 15.78 -10.25 -17.58
CA ILE A 323 16.59 -10.47 -16.37
C ILE A 323 18.04 -10.02 -16.61
N SER A 324 18.59 -10.27 -17.80
CA SER A 324 19.94 -9.83 -18.15
C SER A 324 20.01 -8.40 -18.67
N GLN A 325 18.92 -7.89 -19.28
CA GLN A 325 18.88 -6.51 -19.81
C GLN A 325 18.60 -5.46 -18.73
N TYR A 326 17.77 -5.79 -17.76
CA TYR A 326 17.24 -4.90 -16.72
C TYR A 326 17.25 -5.62 -15.36
N PRO A 327 18.42 -6.08 -14.87
CA PRO A 327 18.52 -6.89 -13.66
C PRO A 327 17.88 -6.19 -12.47
N ASP A 328 18.18 -4.91 -12.25
CA ASP A 328 17.64 -4.14 -11.14
C ASP A 328 16.11 -4.06 -11.18
N GLN A 329 15.52 -3.77 -12.33
CA GLN A 329 14.07 -3.66 -12.47
C GLN A 329 13.37 -5.02 -12.29
N THR A 330 13.96 -6.11 -12.80
CA THR A 330 13.39 -7.45 -12.63
C THR A 330 13.52 -7.96 -11.19
N THR A 331 14.60 -7.59 -10.49
CA THR A 331 14.74 -7.85 -9.05
C THR A 331 13.74 -7.05 -8.24
N SER A 332 13.51 -5.77 -8.55
CA SER A 332 12.48 -4.97 -7.88
C SER A 332 11.07 -5.54 -8.12
N LEU A 333 10.74 -5.95 -9.36
CA LEU A 333 9.47 -6.61 -9.66
C LEU A 333 9.30 -7.92 -8.87
N SER A 334 10.36 -8.74 -8.78
CA SER A 334 10.39 -9.95 -7.98
C SER A 334 10.21 -9.68 -6.48
N PHE A 335 10.77 -8.59 -5.96
CA PHE A 335 10.55 -8.17 -4.57
C PHE A 335 9.09 -7.84 -4.26
N LEU A 336 8.33 -7.37 -5.26
CA LEU A 336 6.92 -7.01 -5.09
C LEU A 336 5.95 -8.15 -5.46
N SER A 337 6.46 -9.32 -5.86
CA SER A 337 5.65 -10.40 -6.43
C SER A 337 5.70 -11.68 -5.60
N TYR A 338 4.53 -12.12 -5.15
CA TYR A 338 4.35 -13.33 -4.36
C TYR A 338 3.24 -14.18 -4.98
N ALA A 339 3.32 -15.50 -4.79
CA ALA A 339 2.30 -16.42 -5.29
C ALA A 339 0.90 -16.12 -4.73
N GLN A 340 0.82 -15.46 -3.56
CA GLN A 340 -0.43 -15.09 -2.89
C GLN A 340 -0.98 -13.71 -3.30
N LYS A 341 -0.13 -12.79 -3.75
CA LYS A 341 -0.48 -11.41 -4.11
C LYS A 341 0.75 -10.67 -4.69
N LEU A 342 0.51 -9.60 -5.43
CA LEU A 342 1.50 -8.54 -5.62
C LEU A 342 1.31 -7.49 -4.53
N THR A 343 2.42 -6.92 -4.05
CA THR A 343 2.39 -5.75 -3.15
C THR A 343 2.46 -4.46 -3.96
N THR A 344 1.75 -3.44 -3.52
CA THR A 344 1.61 -2.17 -4.25
C THR A 344 2.89 -1.34 -4.29
N GLY A 345 3.75 -1.48 -3.29
CA GLY A 345 5.04 -0.80 -3.27
C GLY A 345 5.99 -1.39 -2.23
N ALA A 346 7.11 -0.68 -2.04
CA ALA A 346 8.11 -0.94 -1.01
C ALA A 346 7.55 -0.75 0.41
N TRP A 347 8.42 -0.63 1.41
CA TRP A 347 8.14 -0.55 2.84
C TRP A 347 6.90 0.26 3.19
N ARG A 348 6.58 1.36 2.48
CA ARG A 348 5.40 2.19 2.73
C ARG A 348 4.07 1.48 2.42
N PHE A 349 4.03 0.72 1.33
CA PHE A 349 2.82 0.08 0.80
C PHE A 349 3.07 -1.40 0.50
N LEU A 350 3.83 -2.07 1.39
CA LEU A 350 4.24 -3.47 1.27
C LEU A 350 3.09 -4.43 1.61
N THR A 351 1.93 -4.17 1.02
CA THR A 351 0.66 -4.86 1.22
C THR A 351 -0.18 -4.83 -0.06
N TYR A 352 -1.33 -5.50 -0.04
CA TYR A 352 -2.25 -5.60 -1.17
C TYR A 352 -3.09 -4.33 -1.36
N PHE A 353 -3.13 -3.84 -2.61
CA PHE A 353 -4.21 -2.98 -3.11
C PHE A 353 -4.75 -3.53 -4.42
N ALA A 354 -6.06 -3.78 -4.50
CA ALA A 354 -6.68 -4.46 -5.65
C ALA A 354 -6.55 -3.66 -6.94
N ARG A 355 -6.91 -2.37 -6.87
CA ARG A 355 -6.87 -1.44 -8.00
C ARG A 355 -5.47 -1.41 -8.59
N ASP A 356 -4.48 -1.13 -7.76
CA ASP A 356 -3.09 -0.97 -8.17
C ASP A 356 -2.52 -2.29 -8.72
N SER A 357 -2.89 -3.43 -8.13
CA SER A 357 -2.51 -4.76 -8.63
C SER A 357 -3.13 -5.05 -10.01
N MET A 358 -4.40 -4.70 -10.23
CA MET A 358 -5.09 -4.93 -11.50
C MET A 358 -4.66 -3.95 -12.60
N ILE A 359 -4.36 -2.70 -12.26
CA ILE A 359 -3.72 -1.74 -13.19
C ILE A 359 -2.33 -2.27 -13.57
N SER A 360 -1.53 -2.70 -12.58
CA SER A 360 -0.22 -3.28 -12.82
C SER A 360 -0.30 -4.52 -13.72
N LEU A 361 -1.29 -5.40 -13.48
CA LEU A 361 -1.57 -6.52 -14.36
C LEU A 361 -1.88 -6.05 -15.77
N ALA A 362 -2.81 -5.11 -15.96
CA ALA A 362 -3.17 -4.63 -17.29
C ALA A 362 -1.97 -4.07 -18.07
N LEU A 363 -1.05 -3.38 -17.38
CA LEU A 363 0.15 -2.79 -17.99
C LEU A 363 1.29 -3.81 -18.21
N LEU A 364 1.45 -4.79 -17.32
CA LEU A 364 2.58 -5.73 -17.30
C LEU A 364 2.24 -7.14 -17.81
N GLN A 365 0.97 -7.48 -18.05
CA GLN A 365 0.55 -8.81 -18.48
C GLN A 365 1.42 -9.39 -19.62
N PRO A 366 1.86 -8.63 -20.64
CA PRO A 366 2.71 -9.17 -21.71
C PRO A 366 4.04 -9.80 -21.24
N VAL A 367 4.53 -9.44 -20.05
CA VAL A 367 5.77 -9.99 -19.48
C VAL A 367 5.57 -10.88 -18.26
N LEU A 368 4.43 -10.77 -17.59
CA LEU A 368 4.13 -11.54 -16.39
C LEU A 368 3.97 -13.03 -16.71
N SER A 369 4.35 -13.88 -15.75
CA SER A 369 4.11 -15.31 -15.81
C SER A 369 2.62 -15.63 -15.65
N GLU A 370 2.16 -16.58 -16.45
CA GLU A 370 0.79 -17.09 -16.49
C GLU A 370 0.73 -18.51 -15.91
N GLY A 371 -0.47 -18.95 -15.53
CA GLY A 371 -0.72 -20.29 -15.02
C GLY A 371 -0.60 -20.43 -13.51
N ASP A 372 -0.62 -21.69 -13.06
CA ASP A 372 -0.63 -22.05 -11.64
C ASP A 372 0.60 -21.51 -10.91
N GLY A 373 0.38 -20.67 -9.89
CA GLY A 373 1.46 -19.98 -9.16
C GLY A 373 2.17 -18.87 -9.96
N GLY A 374 1.68 -18.53 -11.16
CA GLY A 374 2.16 -17.41 -11.96
C GLY A 374 1.64 -16.06 -11.43
N ALA A 375 2.33 -14.98 -11.80
CA ALA A 375 2.02 -13.63 -11.34
C ALA A 375 0.62 -13.15 -11.75
N VAL A 376 0.13 -13.55 -12.93
CA VAL A 376 -1.23 -13.20 -13.38
C VAL A 376 -2.30 -13.83 -12.48
N GLU A 377 -2.19 -15.12 -12.17
CA GLU A 377 -3.14 -15.79 -11.27
C GLU A 377 -2.99 -15.31 -9.82
N ALA A 378 -1.79 -14.89 -9.40
CA ALA A 378 -1.57 -14.29 -8.08
C ALA A 378 -2.35 -12.98 -7.90
N VAL A 379 -2.43 -12.13 -8.94
CA VAL A 379 -3.26 -10.90 -8.90
C VAL A 379 -4.74 -11.25 -8.84
N ILE A 380 -5.24 -12.08 -9.75
CA ILE A 380 -6.68 -12.39 -9.85
C ILE A 380 -7.17 -13.12 -8.59
N SER A 381 -6.42 -14.11 -8.11
CA SER A 381 -6.78 -14.84 -6.88
C SER A 381 -6.79 -13.93 -5.66
N ALA A 382 -5.81 -13.04 -5.50
CA ALA A 382 -5.77 -12.10 -4.38
C ALA A 382 -7.00 -11.19 -4.34
N VAL A 383 -7.53 -10.79 -5.51
CA VAL A 383 -8.78 -10.03 -5.64
C VAL A 383 -9.98 -10.86 -5.23
N LEU A 384 -10.14 -12.05 -5.79
CA LEU A 384 -11.28 -12.92 -5.51
C LEU A 384 -11.37 -13.28 -4.03
N GLU A 385 -10.25 -13.63 -3.39
CA GLU A 385 -10.18 -13.96 -1.96
C GLU A 385 -10.73 -12.84 -1.05
N ARG A 386 -10.70 -11.58 -1.49
CA ARG A 386 -11.06 -10.40 -0.69
C ARG A 386 -12.36 -9.72 -1.11
N ILE A 387 -13.14 -10.33 -2.01
CA ILE A 387 -14.47 -9.81 -2.37
C ILE A 387 -15.39 -9.82 -1.15
N ASN A 388 -16.15 -8.75 -0.97
CA ASN A 388 -17.26 -8.75 -0.03
C ASN A 388 -18.39 -9.63 -0.59
N ARG A 389 -18.53 -10.84 -0.05
CA ARG A 389 -19.57 -11.79 -0.48
C ARG A 389 -21.01 -11.31 -0.34
N THR A 390 -21.27 -10.25 0.44
CA THR A 390 -22.64 -9.75 0.66
C THR A 390 -23.10 -8.87 -0.49
N ASP A 391 -22.22 -8.05 -1.06
CA ASP A 391 -22.60 -7.07 -2.09
C ASP A 391 -21.78 -7.14 -3.38
N GLY A 392 -20.69 -7.89 -3.43
CA GLY A 392 -19.79 -7.98 -4.58
C GLY A 392 -18.73 -6.88 -4.66
N SER A 393 -18.58 -6.06 -3.62
CA SER A 393 -17.53 -5.04 -3.55
C SER A 393 -16.15 -5.67 -3.53
N ILE A 394 -15.22 -5.10 -4.30
CA ILE A 394 -13.81 -5.51 -4.26
C ILE A 394 -13.07 -4.72 -3.19
N CYS A 395 -12.27 -5.42 -2.39
CA CYS A 395 -11.43 -4.83 -1.37
C CYS A 395 -10.38 -3.93 -2.01
N HIS A 396 -10.44 -2.63 -1.78
CA HIS A 396 -9.45 -1.68 -2.27
C HIS A 396 -8.08 -1.90 -1.64
N GLU A 397 -8.03 -1.95 -0.31
CA GLU A 397 -6.81 -2.12 0.49
C GLU A 397 -7.10 -3.13 1.60
N GLU A 398 -6.17 -4.07 1.81
CA GLU A 398 -6.25 -4.96 2.96
C GLU A 398 -5.59 -4.37 4.21
N THR A 399 -6.07 -4.79 5.38
CA THR A 399 -5.42 -4.55 6.66
C THR A 399 -5.17 -5.89 7.33
N ILE A 400 -3.91 -6.16 7.66
CA ILE A 400 -3.43 -7.47 8.16
C ILE A 400 -2.48 -7.30 9.35
N GLY A 401 -2.11 -8.41 9.98
CA GLY A 401 -1.09 -8.45 11.03
C GLY A 401 -1.47 -7.68 12.29
N ASP A 402 -0.46 -7.11 12.95
CA ASP A 402 -0.59 -6.41 14.23
C ASP A 402 -1.58 -5.22 14.16
N TYR A 403 -1.63 -4.53 13.01
CA TYR A 403 -2.52 -3.39 12.81
C TYR A 403 -4.00 -3.81 12.66
N ALA A 404 -4.28 -4.95 12.05
CA ALA A 404 -5.63 -5.51 12.02
C ALA A 404 -6.13 -5.84 13.43
N THR A 405 -5.26 -6.46 14.24
CA THR A 405 -5.58 -6.75 15.65
C THR A 405 -5.83 -5.48 16.44
N TRP A 406 -4.99 -4.45 16.26
CA TRP A 406 -5.21 -3.13 16.86
C TRP A 406 -6.56 -2.53 16.46
N LEU A 407 -6.91 -2.50 15.16
CA LEU A 407 -8.19 -1.97 14.69
C LEU A 407 -9.39 -2.73 15.26
N ASN A 408 -9.31 -4.06 15.34
CA ASN A 408 -10.36 -4.87 15.96
C ASN A 408 -10.54 -4.48 17.43
N LEU A 409 -9.46 -4.32 18.19
CA LEU A 409 -9.51 -3.85 19.58
C LEU A 409 -10.13 -2.44 19.70
N GLN A 410 -9.81 -1.52 18.79
CA GLN A 410 -10.44 -0.18 18.77
C GLN A 410 -11.95 -0.24 18.52
N ASN A 411 -12.42 -1.27 17.81
CA ASN A 411 -13.82 -1.54 17.59
C ASN A 411 -14.46 -2.42 18.69
N ASN A 412 -13.77 -2.63 19.82
CA ASN A 412 -14.17 -3.53 20.91
C ASN A 412 -14.40 -4.99 20.46
N VAL A 413 -13.66 -5.45 19.46
CA VAL A 413 -13.67 -6.82 18.95
C VAL A 413 -12.35 -7.50 19.30
N THR A 414 -12.39 -8.57 20.09
CA THR A 414 -11.22 -9.42 20.33
C THR A 414 -11.01 -10.35 19.14
N SER A 415 -10.24 -9.92 18.14
CA SER A 415 -9.97 -10.69 16.92
C SER A 415 -8.66 -10.27 16.26
N THR A 416 -7.99 -11.22 15.61
CA THR A 416 -6.82 -11.00 14.75
C THR A 416 -7.19 -11.07 13.26
N ALA A 417 -8.48 -11.24 12.95
CA ALA A 417 -8.97 -11.35 11.59
C ALA A 417 -8.59 -10.10 10.76
N PRO A 418 -8.22 -10.30 9.49
CA PRO A 418 -7.87 -9.20 8.61
C PRO A 418 -9.11 -8.35 8.25
N GLY A 419 -8.87 -7.13 7.80
CA GLY A 419 -9.90 -6.19 7.35
C GLY A 419 -9.69 -5.76 5.91
N CYS A 420 -10.74 -5.21 5.31
CA CYS A 420 -10.70 -4.68 3.94
C CYS A 420 -11.43 -3.35 3.85
N SER A 421 -10.83 -2.40 3.13
CA SER A 421 -11.49 -1.15 2.75
C SER A 421 -12.28 -1.37 1.46
N TYR A 422 -13.57 -1.05 1.45
CA TYR A 422 -14.44 -1.18 0.25
C TYR A 422 -14.91 0.18 -0.25
N ILE A 423 -14.19 1.26 0.04
CA ILE A 423 -14.69 2.63 -0.19
C ILE A 423 -14.55 3.10 -1.65
N MET A 424 -13.67 2.47 -2.42
CA MET A 424 -13.33 2.88 -3.79
C MET A 424 -14.27 2.22 -4.80
N VAL A 425 -15.00 3.04 -5.57
CA VAL A 425 -15.99 2.56 -6.53
C VAL A 425 -15.36 2.10 -7.83
N ASP A 426 -14.21 2.67 -8.21
CA ASP A 426 -13.46 2.25 -9.41
C ASP A 426 -13.01 0.79 -9.35
N THR A 427 -12.60 0.35 -8.16
CA THR A 427 -11.94 -0.92 -7.90
C THR A 427 -12.83 -2.10 -8.29
N ASP A 428 -14.15 -1.93 -8.17
CA ASP A 428 -15.15 -2.95 -8.50
C ASP A 428 -15.12 -3.38 -9.97
N TYR A 429 -14.65 -2.52 -10.88
CA TYR A 429 -14.83 -2.69 -12.33
C TYR A 429 -13.59 -3.21 -13.06
N TYR A 430 -12.48 -3.43 -12.36
CA TYR A 430 -11.22 -3.92 -12.95
C TYR A 430 -11.15 -5.44 -13.10
N LEU A 431 -11.86 -6.19 -12.25
CA LEU A 431 -11.74 -7.65 -12.19
C LEU A 431 -12.25 -8.32 -13.47
N MET A 432 -13.42 -7.91 -13.98
CA MET A 432 -13.99 -8.52 -15.18
C MET A 432 -13.09 -8.35 -16.41
N PRO A 433 -12.55 -7.15 -16.72
CA PRO A 433 -11.56 -6.98 -17.78
C PRO A 433 -10.30 -7.84 -17.57
N ALA A 434 -9.75 -7.88 -16.35
CA ALA A 434 -8.58 -8.71 -16.05
C ALA A 434 -8.83 -10.21 -16.30
N MET A 435 -10.00 -10.71 -15.88
CA MET A 435 -10.43 -12.08 -16.13
C MET A 435 -10.64 -12.36 -17.62
N GLN A 436 -11.29 -11.47 -18.36
CA GLN A 436 -11.48 -11.64 -19.81
C GLN A 436 -10.13 -11.70 -20.53
N HIS A 437 -9.22 -10.76 -20.25
CA HIS A 437 -7.90 -10.74 -20.86
C HIS A 437 -7.09 -11.98 -20.57
N TYR A 438 -7.13 -12.51 -19.34
CA TYR A 438 -6.40 -13.74 -19.05
C TYR A 438 -7.10 -14.98 -19.60
N PHE A 439 -8.36 -15.22 -19.21
CA PHE A 439 -9.04 -16.48 -19.47
C PHE A 439 -9.53 -16.65 -20.90
N LEU A 440 -9.77 -15.57 -21.65
CA LEU A 440 -10.23 -15.66 -23.04
C LEU A 440 -9.12 -15.40 -24.05
N ASP A 441 -8.23 -14.43 -23.78
CA ASP A 441 -7.27 -13.97 -24.80
C ASP A 441 -5.96 -14.80 -24.78
N THR A 442 -5.65 -15.50 -23.68
CA THR A 442 -4.43 -16.30 -23.55
C THR A 442 -4.68 -17.81 -23.69
N ALA A 443 -3.72 -18.54 -24.27
CA ALA A 443 -3.83 -19.99 -24.36
C ALA A 443 -3.70 -20.68 -22.99
N ILE A 444 -2.86 -20.14 -22.10
CA ILE A 444 -2.65 -20.69 -20.76
C ILE A 444 -3.90 -20.47 -19.91
N GLY A 445 -4.44 -19.25 -19.87
CA GLY A 445 -5.67 -18.93 -19.15
C GLY A 445 -6.85 -19.80 -19.57
N ARG A 446 -7.10 -19.96 -20.88
CA ARG A 446 -8.14 -20.88 -21.39
C ARG A 446 -7.99 -22.30 -20.85
N SER A 447 -6.77 -22.81 -20.74
CA SER A 447 -6.50 -24.16 -20.20
C SER A 447 -6.65 -24.27 -18.68
N ARG A 448 -6.61 -23.12 -17.97
CA ARG A 448 -6.64 -23.02 -16.52
C ARG A 448 -8.04 -22.77 -15.95
N ILE A 449 -8.96 -22.27 -16.78
CA ILE A 449 -10.27 -21.76 -16.37
C ILE A 449 -11.02 -22.68 -15.38
N ASP A 450 -11.20 -23.96 -15.72
CA ASP A 450 -11.93 -24.91 -14.89
C ASP A 450 -11.28 -25.14 -13.52
N LYS A 451 -9.96 -25.32 -13.51
CA LYS A 451 -9.21 -25.57 -12.27
C LYS A 451 -9.16 -24.31 -11.40
N PHE A 452 -8.93 -23.16 -12.02
CA PHE A 452 -8.83 -21.90 -11.31
C PHE A 452 -10.16 -21.53 -10.65
N PHE A 453 -11.28 -21.63 -11.38
CA PHE A 453 -12.58 -21.29 -10.83
C PHE A 453 -13.12 -22.31 -9.82
N ALA A 454 -12.68 -23.57 -9.86
CA ALA A 454 -12.99 -24.55 -8.84
C ALA A 454 -12.22 -24.34 -7.52
N THR A 455 -11.20 -23.48 -7.50
CA THR A 455 -10.45 -23.15 -6.29
C THR A 455 -11.37 -22.52 -5.26
N LYS A 456 -11.29 -23.01 -4.02
CA LYS A 456 -12.03 -22.44 -2.90
C LYS A 456 -11.18 -21.39 -2.20
N SER A 457 -11.83 -20.30 -1.82
CA SER A 457 -11.23 -19.26 -1.00
C SER A 457 -10.74 -19.83 0.34
N THR A 458 -9.52 -19.43 0.70
CA THR A 458 -8.81 -19.91 1.90
C THR A 458 -8.42 -18.78 2.85
N LEU A 459 -8.44 -17.52 2.41
CA LEU A 459 -8.11 -16.39 3.27
C LEU A 459 -9.28 -16.02 4.20
N ASP A 460 -8.96 -15.50 5.37
CA ASP A 460 -9.92 -15.15 6.42
C ASP A 460 -10.62 -13.80 6.17
N PHE A 461 -11.19 -13.62 4.98
CA PHE A 461 -12.01 -12.45 4.61
C PHE A 461 -13.51 -12.80 4.56
N GLY A 462 -13.92 -13.87 5.25
CA GLY A 462 -15.32 -14.32 5.32
C GLY A 462 -15.80 -15.14 4.11
N ASN A 463 -14.89 -15.52 3.21
CA ASN A 463 -15.18 -16.22 1.95
C ASN A 463 -14.95 -17.73 1.99
N ALA A 464 -14.55 -18.27 3.15
CA ALA A 464 -14.23 -19.69 3.32
C ALA A 464 -15.30 -20.60 2.72
N GLY A 465 -14.86 -21.50 1.83
CA GLY A 465 -15.72 -22.50 1.18
C GLY A 465 -16.38 -22.04 -0.13
N LEU A 466 -16.43 -20.74 -0.43
CA LEU A 466 -16.85 -20.24 -1.73
C LEU A 466 -15.77 -20.47 -2.77
N THR A 467 -16.18 -20.81 -3.98
CA THR A 467 -15.31 -20.93 -5.14
C THR A 467 -14.98 -19.57 -5.75
N TYR A 468 -13.86 -19.51 -6.45
CA TYR A 468 -13.47 -18.34 -7.24
C TYR A 468 -14.52 -18.00 -8.31
N ALA A 469 -15.20 -19.00 -8.89
CA ALA A 469 -16.35 -18.77 -9.79
C ALA A 469 -17.51 -18.04 -9.08
N GLU A 470 -17.89 -18.49 -7.88
CA GLU A 470 -18.97 -17.84 -7.11
C GLU A 470 -18.61 -16.40 -6.73
N LEU A 471 -17.37 -16.16 -6.29
CA LEU A 471 -16.90 -14.82 -5.91
C LEU A 471 -16.88 -13.87 -7.10
N ALA A 472 -16.40 -14.33 -8.26
CA ALA A 472 -16.44 -13.56 -9.50
C ALA A 472 -17.89 -13.25 -9.93
N ARG A 473 -18.80 -14.23 -9.85
CA ARG A 473 -20.22 -14.04 -10.18
C ARG A 473 -20.86 -12.99 -9.27
N ILE A 474 -20.60 -13.01 -7.96
CA ILE A 474 -21.14 -12.02 -7.01
C ILE A 474 -20.71 -10.60 -7.39
N ASN A 475 -19.46 -10.38 -7.82
CA ASN A 475 -19.03 -9.08 -8.34
C ASN A 475 -19.71 -8.71 -9.67
N ALA A 476 -19.85 -9.67 -10.61
CA ALA A 476 -20.54 -9.43 -11.88
C ALA A 476 -22.03 -9.05 -11.67
N GLU A 477 -22.72 -9.72 -10.75
CA GLU A 477 -24.11 -9.41 -10.35
C GLU A 477 -24.22 -7.96 -9.85
N LYS A 478 -23.28 -7.52 -9.02
CA LYS A 478 -23.20 -6.12 -8.56
C LYS A 478 -23.07 -5.15 -9.73
N ILE A 479 -22.13 -5.41 -10.65
CA ILE A 479 -21.87 -4.54 -11.80
C ILE A 479 -23.12 -4.43 -12.69
N VAL A 480 -23.72 -5.56 -13.07
CA VAL A 480 -24.94 -5.57 -13.91
C VAL A 480 -26.09 -4.85 -13.21
N LYS A 481 -26.27 -5.05 -11.90
CA LYS A 481 -27.30 -4.38 -11.10
C LYS A 481 -27.11 -2.86 -11.05
N LEU A 482 -25.91 -2.38 -10.74
CA LEU A 482 -25.64 -0.95 -10.58
C LEU A 482 -25.69 -0.18 -11.90
N THR A 483 -25.37 -0.84 -13.01
CA THR A 483 -25.27 -0.20 -14.33
C THR A 483 -26.55 -0.32 -15.16
N GLY A 484 -27.45 -1.22 -14.78
CA GLY A 484 -28.74 -1.45 -15.42
C GLY A 484 -29.62 -0.19 -15.56
N PRO A 485 -29.80 0.64 -14.51
CA PRO A 485 -30.67 1.83 -14.59
C PRO A 485 -30.27 2.82 -15.69
N PHE A 486 -28.97 3.08 -15.86
CA PHE A 486 -28.48 3.99 -16.91
C PHE A 486 -28.74 3.44 -18.32
N ALA A 487 -28.81 2.12 -18.48
CA ALA A 487 -29.01 1.46 -19.77
C ALA A 487 -30.49 1.26 -20.16
N GLN A 488 -31.44 1.55 -19.26
CA GLN A 488 -32.87 1.48 -19.57
C GLN A 488 -33.31 2.60 -20.51
N ALA A 489 -34.48 2.45 -21.14
CA ALA A 489 -35.11 3.53 -21.89
C ALA A 489 -35.27 4.78 -21.00
N ASP A 490 -34.85 5.94 -21.51
CA ASP A 490 -34.82 7.23 -20.79
C ASP A 490 -33.97 7.23 -19.51
N GLY A 491 -33.15 6.19 -19.30
CA GLY A 491 -32.30 6.00 -18.13
C GLY A 491 -30.99 6.80 -18.17
N GLN A 492 -30.66 7.41 -19.31
CA GLN A 492 -29.42 8.15 -19.53
C GLN A 492 -29.49 9.54 -18.87
N VAL A 493 -29.52 9.54 -17.54
CA VAL A 493 -29.58 10.72 -16.67
C VAL A 493 -28.47 10.67 -15.63
N GLU A 494 -28.04 11.83 -15.14
CA GLU A 494 -26.90 11.98 -14.21
C GLU A 494 -27.07 11.17 -12.92
N SER A 495 -28.30 11.06 -12.40
CA SER A 495 -28.59 10.29 -11.18
C SER A 495 -28.37 8.78 -11.32
N ASN A 496 -28.28 8.28 -12.56
CA ASN A 496 -28.03 6.86 -12.85
C ASN A 496 -26.57 6.56 -13.17
N LEU A 497 -25.69 7.57 -13.18
CA LEU A 497 -24.25 7.38 -13.25
C LEU A 497 -23.74 6.70 -11.96
N ILE A 498 -22.48 6.26 -11.95
CA ILE A 498 -21.79 5.76 -10.76
C ILE A 498 -21.24 6.93 -9.96
N HIS A 499 -21.68 7.02 -8.71
CA HIS A 499 -21.33 8.07 -7.76
C HIS A 499 -20.36 7.52 -6.72
N LEU A 500 -19.53 8.38 -6.13
CA LEU A 500 -18.78 8.07 -4.92
C LEU A 500 -19.75 7.77 -3.78
N LYS A 501 -19.38 6.84 -2.89
CA LYS A 501 -20.19 6.48 -1.71
C LYS A 501 -20.50 7.70 -0.83
N ASP A 502 -21.75 7.82 -0.40
CA ASP A 502 -22.23 8.95 0.40
C ASP A 502 -21.31 9.26 1.60
N GLY A 503 -20.96 10.53 1.77
CA GLY A 503 -20.09 10.99 2.86
C GLY A 503 -18.62 10.59 2.74
N ILE A 504 -18.24 9.79 1.75
CA ILE A 504 -16.84 9.43 1.47
C ILE A 504 -16.31 10.36 0.37
N PRO A 505 -15.25 11.15 0.62
CA PRO A 505 -14.73 12.14 -0.34
C PRO A 505 -13.72 11.56 -1.34
N VAL A 506 -13.42 10.26 -1.24
CA VAL A 506 -12.53 9.52 -2.15
C VAL A 506 -13.31 8.38 -2.80
N GLY A 507 -12.84 7.89 -3.94
CA GLY A 507 -13.40 6.66 -4.51
C GLY A 507 -12.96 6.28 -5.92
N ASN A 508 -11.99 6.98 -6.49
CA ASN A 508 -11.39 6.62 -7.78
C ASN A 508 -9.85 6.60 -7.70
N TRP A 509 -9.19 6.34 -8.82
CA TRP A 509 -7.74 6.08 -8.89
C TRP A 509 -6.85 7.23 -8.38
N ARG A 510 -7.39 8.45 -8.30
CA ARG A 510 -6.67 9.60 -7.74
C ARG A 510 -6.48 9.55 -6.22
N ASP A 511 -7.28 8.73 -5.54
CA ASP A 511 -7.17 8.39 -4.12
C ASP A 511 -6.91 9.58 -3.18
N SER A 512 -7.60 10.69 -3.46
CA SER A 512 -7.38 11.97 -2.78
C SER A 512 -8.69 12.72 -2.63
N THR A 513 -8.89 13.31 -1.45
CA THR A 513 -10.08 14.10 -1.09
C THR A 513 -10.38 15.21 -2.11
N TYR A 514 -9.34 15.77 -2.73
CA TYR A 514 -9.46 16.86 -3.70
C TYR A 514 -9.07 16.44 -5.11
N GLY A 515 -8.75 15.16 -5.34
CA GLY A 515 -8.34 14.66 -6.66
C GLY A 515 -9.40 14.93 -7.75
N LEU A 516 -10.67 14.93 -7.36
CA LEU A 516 -11.80 15.22 -8.26
C LEU A 516 -12.34 16.65 -8.11
N GLY A 517 -11.61 17.57 -7.44
CA GLY A 517 -12.11 18.91 -7.16
C GLY A 517 -13.39 18.93 -6.29
N GLY A 518 -13.58 17.89 -5.47
CA GLY A 518 -14.81 17.64 -4.71
C GLY A 518 -15.92 16.94 -5.49
N GLY A 519 -15.67 16.60 -6.76
CA GLY A 519 -16.60 15.87 -7.62
C GLY A 519 -17.07 14.55 -7.04
N ARG A 520 -18.35 14.24 -7.22
CA ARG A 520 -19.01 13.02 -6.73
C ARG A 520 -19.25 11.98 -7.82
N ILE A 521 -19.13 12.36 -9.09
CA ILE A 521 -19.36 11.47 -10.24
C ILE A 521 -18.07 11.45 -11.07
N PRO A 522 -17.19 10.46 -10.87
CA PRO A 522 -15.88 10.40 -11.54
C PRO A 522 -15.98 10.04 -13.03
N TYR A 523 -15.23 10.76 -13.87
CA TYR A 523 -15.21 10.52 -15.32
C TYR A 523 -14.72 9.12 -15.69
N ASP A 524 -13.54 8.72 -15.19
CA ASP A 524 -12.87 7.46 -15.51
C ASP A 524 -13.75 6.23 -15.25
N VAL A 525 -14.46 6.22 -14.12
CA VAL A 525 -15.35 5.11 -13.75
C VAL A 525 -16.51 4.99 -14.74
N ASN A 526 -17.15 6.12 -15.04
CA ASN A 526 -18.37 6.15 -15.83
C ASN A 526 -18.12 5.98 -17.33
N THR A 527 -17.00 6.50 -17.83
CA THR A 527 -16.71 6.53 -19.27
C THR A 527 -15.73 5.44 -19.70
N ALA A 528 -14.92 4.87 -18.80
CA ALA A 528 -13.98 3.80 -19.15
C ALA A 528 -14.33 2.47 -18.48
N LEU A 529 -14.37 2.46 -17.14
CA LEU A 529 -14.40 1.20 -16.38
C LEU A 529 -15.73 0.46 -16.45
N VAL A 530 -16.84 1.16 -16.26
CA VAL A 530 -18.19 0.57 -16.35
C VAL A 530 -18.43 -0.11 -17.70
N PRO A 531 -18.27 0.58 -18.86
CA PRO A 531 -18.46 -0.08 -20.14
C PRO A 531 -17.47 -1.23 -20.37
N ALA A 532 -16.21 -1.10 -19.94
CA ALA A 532 -15.22 -2.18 -20.07
C ALA A 532 -15.62 -3.43 -19.29
N ALA A 533 -16.07 -3.26 -18.05
CA ALA A 533 -16.54 -4.35 -17.22
C ALA A 533 -17.77 -5.05 -17.81
N LEU A 534 -18.73 -4.29 -18.36
CA LEU A 534 -19.91 -4.85 -19.02
C LEU A 534 -19.54 -5.61 -20.30
N ARG A 535 -18.58 -5.12 -21.10
CA ARG A 535 -18.04 -5.86 -22.25
C ARG A 535 -17.38 -7.16 -21.83
N ALA A 536 -16.57 -7.12 -20.77
CA ALA A 536 -15.90 -8.30 -20.25
C ALA A 536 -16.90 -9.34 -19.71
N ILE A 537 -17.94 -8.91 -18.97
CA ILE A 537 -19.02 -9.80 -18.51
C ILE A 537 -19.72 -10.46 -19.70
N ALA A 538 -20.04 -9.70 -20.75
CA ALA A 538 -20.66 -10.25 -21.95
C ALA A 538 -19.79 -11.30 -22.63
N ALA A 539 -18.50 -11.01 -22.82
CA ALA A 539 -17.54 -11.92 -23.45
C ALA A 539 -17.32 -13.20 -22.62
N LEU A 540 -17.17 -13.06 -21.30
CA LEU A 540 -17.05 -14.20 -20.39
C LEU A 540 -18.32 -15.06 -20.41
N SER A 541 -19.50 -14.43 -20.34
CA SER A 541 -20.79 -15.14 -20.39
C SER A 541 -20.99 -15.90 -21.71
N ALA A 542 -20.55 -15.33 -22.84
CA ALA A 542 -20.57 -16.00 -24.14
C ALA A 542 -19.71 -17.28 -24.17
N ASP A 543 -18.66 -17.35 -23.34
CA ASP A 543 -17.77 -18.51 -23.19
C ASP A 543 -18.16 -19.44 -22.02
N GLY A 544 -19.35 -19.24 -21.44
CA GLY A 544 -19.92 -20.14 -20.42
C GLY A 544 -19.61 -19.75 -18.96
N PHE A 545 -19.01 -18.58 -18.70
CA PHE A 545 -18.94 -18.04 -17.34
C PHE A 545 -20.33 -17.71 -16.79
N SER A 546 -20.58 -18.07 -15.53
CA SER A 546 -21.85 -17.81 -14.82
C SER A 546 -23.08 -18.35 -15.59
N PRO A 547 -23.18 -19.68 -15.79
CA PRO A 547 -24.29 -20.30 -16.54
C PRO A 547 -25.69 -20.06 -15.93
N GLU A 548 -25.76 -19.57 -14.69
CA GLU A 548 -26.97 -19.08 -14.04
C GLU A 548 -27.50 -17.78 -14.66
N HIS A 549 -26.66 -17.06 -15.41
CA HIS A 549 -26.94 -15.79 -16.09
C HIS A 549 -26.63 -15.86 -17.60
N PRO A 550 -27.26 -16.76 -18.37
CA PRO A 550 -27.01 -16.89 -19.80
C PRO A 550 -27.39 -15.64 -20.59
N GLU A 551 -28.25 -14.79 -20.04
CA GLU A 551 -28.68 -13.53 -20.65
C GLU A 551 -27.58 -12.46 -20.69
N TRP A 552 -26.52 -12.58 -19.88
CA TRP A 552 -25.51 -11.53 -19.73
C TRP A 552 -24.69 -11.29 -21.00
N ASN A 553 -24.47 -12.30 -21.84
CA ASN A 553 -23.86 -12.11 -23.16
C ASN A 553 -24.55 -10.97 -23.94
N GLU A 554 -25.88 -11.03 -24.04
CA GLU A 554 -26.64 -10.02 -24.79
C GLU A 554 -26.96 -8.76 -23.97
N THR A 555 -27.35 -8.92 -22.71
CA THR A 555 -27.76 -7.77 -21.87
C THR A 555 -26.58 -6.92 -21.44
N ALA A 556 -25.46 -7.50 -21.02
CA ALA A 556 -24.28 -6.72 -20.66
C ALA A 556 -23.65 -6.05 -21.89
N ALA A 557 -23.63 -6.72 -23.06
CA ALA A 557 -23.14 -6.11 -24.30
C ALA A 557 -23.99 -4.91 -24.74
N ARG A 558 -25.31 -5.02 -24.62
CA ARG A 558 -26.24 -3.92 -24.92
C ARG A 558 -26.07 -2.76 -23.95
N ASN A 559 -25.99 -3.05 -22.65
CA ASN A 559 -25.77 -2.03 -21.64
C ASN A 559 -24.42 -1.34 -21.86
N ALA A 560 -23.35 -2.09 -22.11
CA ALA A 560 -22.03 -1.54 -22.42
C ALA A 560 -22.09 -0.53 -23.56
N LYS A 561 -22.79 -0.86 -24.66
CA LYS A 561 -22.97 0.04 -25.79
C LYS A 561 -23.66 1.36 -25.38
N VAL A 562 -24.72 1.30 -24.59
CA VAL A 562 -25.40 2.52 -24.10
C VAL A 562 -24.45 3.37 -23.24
N TRP A 563 -23.71 2.74 -22.33
CA TRP A 563 -22.69 3.43 -21.52
C TRP A 563 -21.58 4.06 -22.38
N GLU A 564 -21.11 3.36 -23.41
CA GLU A 564 -20.11 3.88 -24.37
C GLU A 564 -20.62 5.12 -25.13
N ASP A 565 -21.84 5.04 -25.65
CA ASP A 565 -22.41 6.05 -26.54
C ASP A 565 -22.90 7.31 -25.77
N GLU A 566 -23.40 7.14 -24.55
CA GLU A 566 -24.21 8.17 -23.89
C GLU A 566 -23.52 8.89 -22.71
N THR A 567 -22.37 8.41 -22.22
CA THR A 567 -21.74 8.98 -21.02
C THR A 567 -20.87 10.20 -21.26
N LEU A 568 -20.12 10.26 -22.38
CA LEU A 568 -19.17 11.36 -22.64
C LEU A 568 -19.83 12.74 -22.63
N LYS A 569 -21.09 12.84 -23.12
CA LYS A 569 -21.82 14.10 -23.22
C LYS A 569 -22.02 14.80 -21.87
N PHE A 570 -22.07 14.06 -20.77
CA PHE A 570 -22.23 14.63 -19.43
C PHE A 570 -20.98 15.39 -18.96
N PHE A 571 -19.81 14.97 -19.43
CA PHE A 571 -18.52 15.52 -19.02
C PHE A 571 -17.95 16.51 -20.03
N LYS A 572 -18.55 16.63 -21.23
CA LYS A 572 -18.05 17.51 -22.29
C LYS A 572 -18.07 18.98 -21.83
N VAL A 573 -16.90 19.60 -21.89
CA VAL A 573 -16.70 21.04 -21.69
C VAL A 573 -16.31 21.65 -23.03
N THR A 574 -16.88 22.80 -23.36
CA THR A 574 -16.49 23.62 -24.52
C THR A 574 -16.16 25.01 -24.02
N VAL A 575 -14.92 25.43 -24.25
CA VAL A 575 -14.43 26.77 -23.93
C VAL A 575 -14.29 27.52 -25.25
N PRO A 576 -15.05 28.60 -25.47
CA PRO A 576 -14.95 29.41 -26.69
C PRO A 576 -13.51 29.87 -26.94
N GLU A 577 -13.08 29.92 -28.21
CA GLU A 577 -11.70 30.31 -28.60
C GLU A 577 -11.24 31.59 -27.89
N ALA A 578 -12.08 32.62 -27.87
CA ALA A 578 -11.78 33.91 -27.25
C ALA A 578 -11.55 33.79 -25.73
N GLU A 579 -12.39 33.01 -25.04
CA GLU A 579 -12.25 32.76 -23.60
C GLU A 579 -10.99 31.94 -23.31
N ALA A 580 -10.70 30.91 -24.11
CA ALA A 580 -9.50 30.10 -23.96
C ALA A 580 -8.22 30.95 -24.14
N LYS A 581 -8.19 31.87 -25.12
CA LYS A 581 -7.10 32.83 -25.32
C LYS A 581 -6.92 33.76 -24.13
N GLU A 582 -8.03 34.26 -23.58
CA GLU A 582 -8.02 35.14 -22.41
C GLU A 582 -7.50 34.40 -21.17
N LEU A 583 -7.94 33.16 -20.93
CA LEU A 583 -7.50 32.33 -19.81
C LEU A 583 -5.99 32.05 -19.89
N VAL A 584 -5.47 31.65 -21.05
CA VAL A 584 -4.03 31.40 -21.25
C VAL A 584 -3.21 32.68 -21.07
N THR A 585 -3.69 33.80 -21.62
CA THR A 585 -3.00 35.09 -21.48
C THR A 585 -2.97 35.58 -20.03
N SER A 586 -4.09 35.43 -19.32
CA SER A 586 -4.20 35.79 -17.90
C SER A 586 -3.30 34.92 -17.03
N TYR A 587 -3.25 33.61 -17.29
CA TYR A 587 -2.36 32.70 -16.58
C TYR A 587 -0.88 33.03 -16.84
N ALA A 588 -0.51 33.23 -18.11
CA ALA A 588 0.86 33.53 -18.51
C ALA A 588 1.36 34.85 -17.90
N SER A 589 0.54 35.91 -17.94
CA SER A 589 0.88 37.20 -17.33
C SER A 589 1.01 37.11 -15.81
N GLY A 590 0.12 36.37 -15.13
CA GLY A 590 0.17 36.17 -13.69
C GLY A 590 1.40 35.39 -13.18
N ARG A 591 2.08 34.65 -14.06
CA ARG A 591 3.28 33.84 -13.74
C ARG A 591 4.54 34.29 -14.46
N ASN A 592 4.47 35.39 -15.21
CA ASN A 592 5.54 35.91 -16.05
C ASN A 592 6.09 34.88 -17.07
N PHE A 593 5.17 34.10 -17.65
CA PHE A 593 5.45 33.20 -18.78
C PHE A 593 5.11 33.88 -20.11
N THR A 594 5.74 33.44 -21.20
CA THR A 594 5.33 33.81 -22.56
C THR A 594 3.96 33.20 -22.86
N SER A 595 3.00 34.02 -23.29
CA SER A 595 1.68 33.53 -23.69
C SER A 595 1.74 32.88 -25.07
N HIS A 596 1.16 31.69 -25.17
CA HIS A 596 0.94 30.94 -26.41
C HIS A 596 -0.53 30.99 -26.86
N ALA A 597 -1.30 31.99 -26.40
CA ALA A 597 -2.71 32.11 -26.76
C ALA A 597 -2.95 32.23 -28.28
N SER A 598 -1.98 32.68 -29.07
CA SER A 598 -2.07 32.70 -30.54
C SER A 598 -2.22 31.32 -31.16
N ASP A 599 -1.77 30.27 -30.47
CA ASP A 599 -1.75 28.90 -30.98
C ASP A 599 -3.15 28.26 -30.90
N ILE A 600 -4.05 28.86 -30.11
CA ILE A 600 -5.45 28.48 -30.03
C ILE A 600 -6.19 29.12 -31.22
N THR A 601 -6.74 28.32 -32.11
CA THR A 601 -7.38 28.79 -33.36
C THR A 601 -8.85 28.38 -33.51
N SER A 602 -9.40 27.74 -32.48
CA SER A 602 -10.79 27.29 -32.40
C SER A 602 -11.22 27.12 -30.94
N ASP A 603 -12.49 26.80 -30.73
CA ASP A 603 -13.00 26.38 -29.42
C ASP A 603 -12.20 25.19 -28.89
N VAL A 604 -11.95 25.18 -27.58
CA VAL A 604 -11.26 24.09 -26.88
C VAL A 604 -12.29 23.16 -26.27
N VAL A 605 -12.26 21.90 -26.66
CA VAL A 605 -13.17 20.85 -26.17
C VAL A 605 -12.37 19.83 -25.36
N TYR A 606 -12.82 19.53 -24.15
CA TYR A 606 -12.25 18.49 -23.30
C TYR A 606 -13.30 17.89 -22.38
N HIS A 607 -12.97 16.81 -21.68
CA HIS A 607 -13.85 16.19 -20.69
C HIS A 607 -13.47 16.60 -19.27
N ALA A 608 -14.48 17.04 -18.53
CA ALA A 608 -14.38 17.33 -17.11
C ALA A 608 -13.95 16.09 -16.32
N VAL A 609 -13.18 16.31 -15.27
CA VAL A 609 -12.66 15.24 -14.43
C VAL A 609 -13.75 14.54 -13.60
N ALA A 610 -14.80 15.28 -13.27
CA ALA A 610 -15.95 14.81 -12.52
C ALA A 610 -17.16 15.75 -12.67
N LEU A 611 -18.33 15.31 -12.21
CA LEU A 611 -19.52 16.13 -11.99
C LEU A 611 -19.78 16.30 -10.49
N ASP A 612 -20.67 17.24 -10.16
CA ASP A 612 -21.11 17.56 -8.79
C ASP A 612 -19.93 17.84 -7.85
N GLY A 613 -19.19 18.91 -8.15
CA GLY A 613 -18.00 19.34 -7.43
C GLY A 613 -18.25 20.37 -6.33
N ASN A 614 -17.17 20.72 -5.62
CA ASN A 614 -17.22 21.70 -4.55
C ASN A 614 -17.78 23.05 -5.02
N ASN A 615 -18.37 23.78 -4.08
CA ASN A 615 -18.96 25.11 -4.30
C ASN A 615 -20.13 25.11 -5.30
N GLY A 616 -20.86 23.99 -5.42
CA GLY A 616 -22.01 23.87 -6.31
C GLY A 616 -21.64 23.83 -7.80
N GLN A 617 -20.41 23.41 -8.12
CA GLN A 617 -20.00 23.22 -9.51
C GLN A 617 -20.69 21.98 -10.07
N THR A 618 -21.59 22.15 -11.04
CA THR A 618 -22.20 20.99 -11.73
C THR A 618 -21.16 20.15 -12.48
N THR A 619 -20.07 20.78 -12.91
CA THR A 619 -19.02 20.16 -13.72
C THR A 619 -17.65 20.64 -13.23
N VAL A 620 -16.74 19.72 -12.92
CA VAL A 620 -15.37 20.05 -12.48
C VAL A 620 -14.47 20.18 -13.71
N LYS A 621 -14.27 21.42 -14.14
CA LYS A 621 -13.61 21.81 -15.39
C LYS A 621 -12.09 21.68 -15.34
N VAL A 622 -11.61 20.45 -15.19
CA VAL A 622 -10.18 20.10 -15.20
C VAL A 622 -9.91 19.19 -16.38
N MET A 623 -9.11 19.69 -17.33
CA MET A 623 -8.52 18.87 -18.39
C MET A 623 -7.60 17.82 -17.73
N ASN A 624 -7.75 16.56 -18.13
CA ASN A 624 -7.13 15.44 -17.44
C ASN A 624 -6.78 14.33 -18.44
N THR A 625 -5.93 13.41 -18.02
CA THR A 625 -5.43 12.32 -18.87
C THR A 625 -6.26 11.04 -18.76
N ASP A 626 -7.38 11.02 -18.03
CA ASP A 626 -8.21 9.80 -17.91
C ASP A 626 -8.79 9.37 -19.27
N ASP A 627 -8.76 10.25 -20.26
CA ASP A 627 -9.10 9.92 -21.62
C ASP A 627 -8.23 8.79 -22.21
N CYS A 628 -6.95 8.71 -21.80
CA CYS A 628 -6.07 7.61 -22.18
C CYS A 628 -6.55 6.27 -21.59
N PHE A 629 -7.21 6.33 -20.43
CA PHE A 629 -7.73 5.16 -19.75
C PHE A 629 -8.95 4.60 -20.48
N ARG A 630 -9.83 5.47 -20.99
CA ARG A 630 -10.91 5.07 -21.90
C ARG A 630 -10.37 4.40 -23.17
N HIS A 631 -9.34 4.97 -23.79
CA HIS A 631 -8.70 4.39 -24.97
C HIS A 631 -8.06 3.03 -24.71
N PHE A 632 -7.43 2.88 -23.55
CA PHE A 632 -6.77 1.64 -23.16
C PHE A 632 -7.79 0.52 -22.89
N MET A 633 -8.89 0.84 -22.21
CA MET A 633 -9.88 -0.16 -21.76
C MET A 633 -10.93 -0.50 -22.81
N LEU A 634 -11.21 0.38 -23.78
CA LEU A 634 -12.33 0.23 -24.71
C LEU A 634 -11.88 0.15 -26.17
N ASN A 635 -12.52 -0.77 -26.90
CA ASN A 635 -12.50 -0.79 -28.35
C ASN A 635 -13.86 -0.29 -28.90
N THR A 636 -14.11 1.02 -28.77
CA THR A 636 -15.42 1.62 -29.07
C THR A 636 -15.78 1.49 -30.55
N THR A 637 -17.04 1.16 -30.84
CA THR A 637 -17.52 0.96 -32.22
C THR A 637 -18.04 2.24 -32.88
N ASN A 638 -18.34 3.28 -32.10
CA ASN A 638 -18.79 4.58 -32.60
C ASN A 638 -17.59 5.41 -33.10
N GLN A 639 -17.28 5.29 -34.39
CA GLN A 639 -16.09 5.90 -35.00
C GLN A 639 -16.13 7.43 -35.01
N GLU A 640 -17.31 8.05 -35.11
CA GLU A 640 -17.44 9.51 -35.07
C GLU A 640 -17.12 10.03 -33.66
N GLN A 641 -17.76 9.47 -32.64
CA GLN A 641 -17.47 9.79 -31.24
C GLN A 641 -15.99 9.54 -30.91
N LEU A 642 -15.42 8.42 -31.38
CA LEU A 642 -14.01 8.09 -31.16
C LEU A 642 -13.09 9.10 -31.87
N THR A 643 -13.40 9.51 -33.10
CA THR A 643 -12.61 10.49 -33.84
C THR A 643 -12.61 11.84 -33.13
N ASP A 644 -13.79 12.33 -32.74
CA ASP A 644 -13.92 13.57 -31.97
C ASP A 644 -13.15 13.50 -30.65
N PHE A 645 -13.24 12.35 -29.98
CA PHE A 645 -12.55 12.09 -28.73
C PHE A 645 -11.02 12.08 -28.89
N VAL A 646 -10.47 11.33 -29.85
CA VAL A 646 -9.03 11.31 -30.17
C VAL A 646 -8.53 12.72 -30.55
N ASN A 647 -9.32 13.46 -31.34
CA ASN A 647 -8.95 14.82 -31.71
C ASN A 647 -8.91 15.73 -30.49
N SER A 648 -9.82 15.56 -29.52
CA SER A 648 -9.82 16.34 -28.28
C SER A 648 -8.64 16.01 -27.35
N THR A 649 -8.05 14.81 -27.44
CA THR A 649 -6.94 14.37 -26.59
C THR A 649 -5.56 14.59 -27.21
N ALA A 650 -5.51 14.86 -28.51
CA ALA A 650 -4.28 15.14 -29.26
C ALA A 650 -3.89 16.63 -29.29
N ASN A 651 -4.78 17.52 -28.84
CA ASN A 651 -4.56 18.97 -28.68
C ASN A 651 -4.03 19.29 -27.28
#